data_AF-A0A9P6CF11-F1
#
_entry.id   AF-A0A9P6CF11-F1
#
_cell.length_a   1.000
_cell.length_b   1.000
_cell.length_c   1.000
_cell.angle_alpha   90.00
_cell.angle_beta   90.00
_cell.angle_gamma   90.00
#
_symmetry.space_group_name_H-M   'P 1'
#
loop_
_entity.id
_entity.type
_entity.pdbx_description
1 polymer ?
#
loop_
_entity_poly.entity_id
_entity_poly.type
_entity_poly.pdbx_seq_one_letter_code
_entity_poly.pdbx_strand_id
1 'polypeptide(L)'
;MIWLQHRTLSLLSGLLTAQHALGVVFGPIGTDRPAPAGGSIANDQPPNSFFQGSSPPFPTNDWWVGYGAGDGTAMVGGPFPYQSSLTASAIQFGISSSRDFDGTSVHQPAQVDWSAGFVEHNGATQNHKALSWDTQTVTIQYFTGSSTLTSYMVPGSPYLTFNYAGATPRFTSLKGTIKSFAGKTLASGATSASGTKFAVVNDVGTYLIYSLSGSITLTATSQGASGTIVAGGKFNGVLRVVKLNSAAHEALLDAHSTVYPTAVATDYDFSGDVGTLRFTWTTTGTASNLLMLTWPHHRIKMQSPNFPATSSLSYLTTKGYMYPALGNIWNLRYNLPTITWNAPRAPDGSCTASLIAGLEYDISHLPAVSAPADFYFFGGHVAMVSRLALIADHVGRKDLIPPVITYLKSMFIFLFQSASTAVPAYETAWGGIINRAGYNNVWVDYGNGYYNDHHFHYGYFLAAGAVIAKYDSAWLNTYRGTMNWFLRDIVNPSKSDPHFAVTRSRDWFAGHSWASGIANGAGPRDQESVGEAVNGYYGALLWADVTGNANIKNYARLLIANEQHAAQVYWHLYPKASSTDRDQPYPEQAMRNLVTVGNVMDFQAGAWLFWGDQKVQIAAIQILPVTPINEYMYDATWAQAVYDYTLPELNNSTYGDEWKSVIYLAYSQANPAAAAQRSSSLTTWGSGNSYSNQVYFLSTRPGASGVCTSAATNPIGNFYLQSSSTGNYVSTSSLPDLLASTTSQSSAVRFKFAFAPNAGTIQAISTSKFVTADQTGTFTLSAARDVASTWEIFVIRPKSGAGSGVYSILAASNKKYLTLGSNGALINNGATEASSAGFRLVAA
;
A
#
# COMPACT_ATOMS: atom_id res chain seq x y z
N MET A 1 19.93 -61.57 35.41
CA MET A 1 20.59 -60.97 36.60
C MET A 1 19.96 -59.60 36.81
N ILE A 2 18.96 -59.48 37.70
CA ILE A 2 19.08 -59.06 39.14
C ILE A 2 19.45 -57.56 39.23
N TRP A 3 18.77 -56.60 39.88
CA TRP A 3 17.65 -56.48 40.84
C TRP A 3 17.23 -54.97 40.88
N LEU A 4 15.94 -54.61 40.97
CA LEU A 4 15.25 -53.94 42.11
C LEU A 4 15.98 -52.83 42.89
N GLN A 5 15.36 -51.63 43.03
CA GLN A 5 14.88 -51.08 44.33
C GLN A 5 14.08 -49.73 44.24
N HIS A 6 12.86 -49.77 44.80
CA HIS A 6 11.99 -48.81 45.52
C HIS A 6 12.15 -47.27 45.36
N ARG A 7 11.14 -46.52 44.90
CA ARG A 7 9.92 -45.97 45.57
C ARG A 7 10.16 -45.11 46.83
N THR A 8 9.95 -43.78 46.71
CA THR A 8 9.24 -42.95 47.71
C THR A 8 8.69 -41.64 47.13
N LEU A 9 7.38 -41.45 47.32
CA LEU A 9 6.59 -40.23 47.54
C LEU A 9 6.53 -39.10 46.49
N SER A 10 5.38 -39.12 45.81
CA SER A 10 4.51 -37.98 45.49
C SER A 10 4.42 -36.90 46.58
N LEU A 11 4.62 -35.62 46.21
CA LEU A 11 3.89 -34.41 46.64
C LEU A 11 4.77 -33.18 46.41
N LEU A 12 4.73 -32.61 45.19
CA LEU A 12 5.05 -31.20 44.89
C LEU A 12 4.67 -30.92 43.42
N SER A 13 3.39 -31.15 43.12
CA SER A 13 2.75 -30.66 41.90
C SER A 13 2.09 -29.33 42.24
N GLY A 14 2.73 -28.23 41.87
CA GLY A 14 2.17 -26.89 41.99
C GLY A 14 3.28 -25.85 42.04
N LEU A 15 3.23 -24.91 41.08
CA LEU A 15 4.14 -23.77 40.89
C LEU A 15 5.42 -24.08 40.12
N LEU A 16 5.35 -24.08 38.79
CA LEU A 16 6.39 -23.56 37.89
C LEU A 16 6.01 -23.81 36.42
N THR A 17 5.09 -23.03 35.85
CA THR A 17 5.06 -22.74 34.41
C THR A 17 4.32 -21.43 34.16
N ALA A 18 4.97 -20.31 34.47
CA ALA A 18 4.71 -19.04 33.79
C ALA A 18 6.04 -18.59 33.18
N GLN A 19 6.52 -19.37 32.20
CA GLN A 19 7.54 -18.87 31.29
C GLN A 19 6.90 -17.70 30.54
N HIS A 20 7.24 -16.49 30.98
CA HIS A 20 7.15 -15.31 30.13
C HIS A 20 8.06 -15.60 28.95
N ALA A 21 7.48 -15.98 27.82
CA ALA A 21 8.21 -16.01 26.55
C ALA A 21 8.63 -14.56 26.27
N LEU A 22 9.86 -14.21 26.63
CA LEU A 22 10.54 -13.03 26.13
C LEU A 22 10.55 -13.18 24.60
N GLY A 23 9.85 -12.29 23.89
CA GLY A 23 9.81 -12.33 22.44
C GLY A 23 11.18 -12.03 21.83
N VAL A 24 11.28 -12.24 20.52
CA VAL A 24 12.54 -12.10 19.82
C VAL A 24 12.75 -10.63 19.50
N VAL A 25 13.51 -9.92 20.33
CA VAL A 25 13.97 -8.57 19.95
C VAL A 25 14.98 -8.74 18.80
N PHE A 26 14.61 -8.36 17.57
CA PHE A 26 15.56 -8.39 16.47
C PHE A 26 16.66 -7.34 16.67
N GLY A 27 17.91 -7.77 16.46
CA GLY A 27 19.02 -6.85 16.23
C GLY A 27 18.86 -6.08 14.90
N PRO A 28 19.62 -5.01 14.69
CA PRO A 28 19.58 -4.26 13.45
C PRO A 28 20.10 -5.13 12.28
N ILE A 29 19.61 -4.87 11.07
CA ILE A 29 20.10 -5.53 9.84
C ILE A 29 21.58 -5.22 9.62
N GLY A 30 21.99 -3.99 9.94
CA GLY A 30 23.36 -3.51 9.93
C GLY A 30 23.45 -2.20 10.70
N THR A 31 24.67 -1.80 11.04
CA THR A 31 24.96 -0.52 11.74
C THR A 31 26.00 0.29 10.99
N ASP A 32 26.40 -0.16 9.81
CA ASP A 32 27.34 0.55 8.95
C ASP A 32 26.73 1.88 8.48
N ARG A 33 27.59 2.90 8.39
CA ARG A 33 27.21 4.21 7.85
C ARG A 33 26.94 4.08 6.36
N PRO A 34 25.76 4.50 5.87
CA PRO A 34 25.48 4.48 4.44
C PRO A 34 26.45 5.38 3.66
N ALA A 35 26.96 4.86 2.55
CA ALA A 35 27.87 5.58 1.65
C ALA A 35 27.44 5.35 0.18
N PRO A 36 26.22 5.75 -0.21
CA PRO A 36 25.72 5.51 -1.56
C PRO A 36 26.41 6.41 -2.59
N ALA A 37 26.30 6.03 -3.87
CA ALA A 37 26.99 6.73 -4.96
C ALA A 37 26.56 8.19 -5.14
N GLY A 38 25.35 8.56 -4.69
CA GLY A 38 24.88 9.94 -4.63
C GLY A 38 25.46 10.77 -3.47
N GLY A 39 26.21 10.15 -2.55
CA GLY A 39 26.83 10.81 -1.41
C GLY A 39 25.88 11.03 -0.22
N SER A 40 26.21 12.01 0.61
CA SER A 40 25.38 12.47 1.73
C SER A 40 24.84 13.87 1.42
N ILE A 41 23.56 14.10 1.72
CA ILE A 41 22.86 15.35 1.41
C ILE A 41 21.88 15.69 2.53
N ALA A 42 21.54 16.96 2.70
CA ALA A 42 20.42 17.36 3.55
C ALA A 42 19.28 17.80 2.64
N ASN A 43 18.04 17.35 2.91
CA ASN A 43 16.89 17.91 2.21
C ASN A 43 16.61 19.35 2.67
N ASP A 44 15.76 20.06 1.94
CA ASP A 44 15.43 21.47 2.22
C ASP A 44 14.30 21.65 3.24
N GLN A 45 13.89 20.59 3.93
CA GLN A 45 12.86 20.59 4.99
C GLN A 45 13.44 20.00 6.28
N PRO A 46 14.35 20.71 6.97
CA PRO A 46 14.98 20.19 8.17
C PRO A 46 13.98 19.98 9.31
N PRO A 47 14.25 19.06 10.25
CA PRO A 47 13.44 18.90 11.46
C PRO A 47 13.45 20.18 12.29
N ASN A 48 12.31 20.51 12.90
CA ASN A 48 12.14 21.73 13.70
C ASN A 48 12.60 21.54 15.17
N SER A 49 12.36 22.54 16.02
CA SER A 49 12.77 22.54 17.43
C SER A 49 12.12 21.45 18.30
N PHE A 50 11.10 20.76 17.81
CA PHE A 50 10.46 19.64 18.50
C PHE A 50 11.46 18.53 18.85
N PHE A 51 12.48 18.32 18.00
CA PHE A 51 13.53 17.32 18.21
C PHE A 51 14.76 17.85 18.97
N GLN A 52 14.66 19.03 19.60
CA GLN A 52 15.80 19.62 20.31
C GLN A 52 16.42 18.67 21.35
N GLY A 53 17.74 18.51 21.30
CA GLY A 53 18.48 17.59 22.17
C GLY A 53 18.46 16.12 21.72
N SER A 54 17.89 15.83 20.54
CA SER A 54 17.93 14.52 19.90
C SER A 54 18.77 14.56 18.62
N SER A 55 19.09 13.40 18.06
CA SER A 55 19.81 13.25 16.79
C SER A 55 19.07 12.24 15.89
N PRO A 56 19.17 12.37 14.57
CA PRO A 56 18.58 11.41 13.64
C PRO A 56 19.13 9.99 13.89
N PRO A 57 18.39 8.94 13.50
CA PRO A 57 17.22 8.96 12.61
C PRO A 57 15.92 9.39 13.31
N PHE A 58 15.16 10.26 12.65
CA PHE A 58 13.84 10.70 13.10
C PHE A 58 12.73 9.96 12.34
N PRO A 59 11.57 9.70 12.98
CA PRO A 59 10.39 9.19 12.28
C PRO A 59 9.89 10.18 11.22
N THR A 60 9.33 9.64 10.14
CA THR A 60 8.96 10.44 8.94
C THR A 60 7.54 10.16 8.44
N ASN A 61 6.97 8.98 8.67
CA ASN A 61 5.60 8.62 8.27
C ASN A 61 4.67 8.33 9.48
N ASP A 62 5.18 8.55 10.70
CA ASP A 62 4.45 8.38 11.95
C ASP A 62 3.31 9.39 12.09
N TRP A 63 2.26 9.05 12.84
CA TRP A 63 1.07 9.90 12.95
C TRP A 63 1.33 11.27 13.56
N TRP A 64 2.42 11.43 14.30
CA TRP A 64 2.77 12.67 14.99
C TRP A 64 3.88 13.46 14.28
N VAL A 65 4.33 13.03 13.09
CA VAL A 65 5.46 13.66 12.38
C VAL A 65 5.22 15.16 12.12
N GLY A 66 3.97 15.58 11.95
CA GLY A 66 3.56 16.99 11.78
C GLY A 66 3.94 17.92 12.95
N TYR A 67 4.32 17.38 14.11
CA TYR A 67 4.87 18.17 15.22
C TYR A 67 6.33 18.56 14.98
N GLY A 68 7.09 17.70 14.31
CA GLY A 68 8.53 17.85 14.07
C GLY A 68 8.89 18.34 12.66
N ALA A 69 7.96 18.23 11.71
CA ALA A 69 8.09 18.76 10.36
C ALA A 69 7.52 20.18 10.24
N GLY A 70 7.92 20.90 9.19
CA GLY A 70 7.44 22.25 8.92
C GLY A 70 7.58 23.19 10.13
N ASP A 71 6.54 23.97 10.41
CA ASP A 71 6.49 24.87 11.58
C ASP A 71 6.01 24.18 12.87
N GLY A 72 5.70 22.88 12.82
CA GLY A 72 5.24 22.07 13.96
C GLY A 72 3.78 22.27 14.34
N THR A 73 2.98 22.96 13.51
CA THR A 73 1.58 23.29 13.81
C THR A 73 0.56 22.43 13.06
N ALA A 74 1.01 21.47 12.27
CA ALA A 74 0.16 20.61 11.46
C ALA A 74 -0.89 19.88 12.32
N MET A 75 -2.10 19.79 11.80
CA MET A 75 -3.15 18.95 12.37
C MET A 75 -2.86 17.50 12.01
N VAL A 76 -2.77 16.65 13.02
CA VAL A 76 -2.54 15.23 12.84
C VAL A 76 -3.75 14.39 13.25
N GLY A 77 -3.96 13.29 12.53
CA GLY A 77 -4.92 12.26 12.88
C GLY A 77 -4.44 11.44 14.06
N GLY A 78 -4.23 12.02 15.24
CA GLY A 78 -3.87 11.23 16.42
C GLY A 78 -3.63 12.06 17.66
N PRO A 79 -3.36 11.45 18.84
CA PRO A 79 -3.41 10.01 19.07
C PRO A 79 -4.87 9.54 19.05
N PHE A 80 -5.22 8.65 18.11
CA PHE A 80 -6.60 8.22 17.89
C PHE A 80 -7.24 7.71 19.20
N PRO A 81 -8.51 8.03 19.51
CA PRO A 81 -9.52 8.66 18.64
C PRO A 81 -9.40 10.18 18.51
N TYR A 82 -8.43 10.80 19.19
CA TYR A 82 -8.22 12.23 19.09
C TYR A 82 -7.54 12.61 17.78
N GLN A 83 -7.85 13.83 17.35
CA GLN A 83 -7.06 14.62 16.42
C GLN A 83 -6.39 15.70 17.25
N SER A 84 -5.17 16.11 16.88
CA SER A 84 -4.43 17.09 17.66
C SER A 84 -3.43 17.88 16.85
N SER A 85 -3.02 19.01 17.41
CA SER A 85 -1.94 19.85 16.89
C SER A 85 -1.22 20.51 18.05
N LEU A 86 -0.02 21.03 17.79
CA LEU A 86 0.74 21.80 18.76
C LEU A 86 0.64 23.28 18.46
N THR A 87 0.57 24.08 19.52
CA THR A 87 0.78 25.52 19.47
C THR A 87 1.99 25.90 20.29
N ALA A 88 2.37 27.18 20.24
CA ALA A 88 3.50 27.68 21.00
C ALA A 88 3.41 27.41 22.52
N SER A 89 2.21 27.26 23.10
CA SER A 89 2.03 27.15 24.56
C SER A 89 1.12 26.02 25.02
N ALA A 90 0.53 25.24 24.10
CA ALA A 90 -0.45 24.24 24.45
C ALA A 90 -0.65 23.17 23.38
N ILE A 91 -1.14 22.01 23.82
CA ILE A 91 -1.59 20.90 22.97
C ILE A 91 -3.07 21.11 22.67
N GLN A 92 -3.44 21.23 21.40
CA GLN A 92 -4.84 21.25 20.97
C GLN A 92 -5.31 19.84 20.65
N PHE A 93 -6.54 19.50 21.02
CA PHE A 93 -7.11 18.19 20.74
C PHE A 93 -8.62 18.22 20.63
N GLY A 94 -9.18 17.25 19.91
CA GLY A 94 -10.62 17.03 19.83
C GLY A 94 -10.94 15.65 19.28
N ILE A 95 -12.21 15.27 19.36
CA ILE A 95 -12.71 14.09 18.65
C ILE A 95 -13.84 14.58 17.77
N SER A 96 -13.69 14.42 16.47
CA SER A 96 -14.72 14.79 15.51
C SER A 96 -16.05 14.09 15.82
N SER A 97 -17.14 14.85 15.81
CA SER A 97 -18.49 14.34 16.09
C SER A 97 -19.31 14.06 14.83
N SER A 98 -18.75 14.32 13.65
CA SER A 98 -19.42 14.07 12.37
C SER A 98 -18.58 13.14 11.50
N ARG A 99 -19.27 12.30 10.73
CA ARG A 99 -18.68 11.53 9.64
C ARG A 99 -19.63 11.62 8.47
N ASP A 100 -19.21 12.35 7.45
CA ASP A 100 -20.07 12.73 6.32
C ASP A 100 -19.69 11.89 5.10
N PHE A 101 -20.67 11.52 4.29
CA PHE A 101 -20.45 10.79 3.04
C PHE A 101 -20.85 11.67 1.85
N ASP A 102 -19.92 11.91 0.93
CA ASP A 102 -20.11 12.82 -0.22
C ASP A 102 -20.54 12.10 -1.51
N GLY A 103 -20.67 10.77 -1.48
CA GLY A 103 -20.97 9.94 -2.66
C GLY A 103 -19.81 9.03 -3.07
N THR A 104 -18.57 9.42 -2.76
CA THR A 104 -17.36 8.63 -3.08
C THR A 104 -16.47 8.41 -1.87
N SER A 105 -16.62 9.20 -0.81
CA SER A 105 -15.75 9.23 0.35
C SER A 105 -16.52 9.46 1.64
N VAL A 106 -16.02 8.85 2.72
CA VAL A 106 -16.32 9.29 4.08
C VAL A 106 -15.29 10.31 4.53
N HIS A 107 -15.75 11.40 5.12
CA HIS A 107 -14.94 12.48 5.67
C HIS A 107 -15.16 12.56 7.17
N GLN A 108 -14.07 12.67 7.92
CA GLN A 108 -14.06 12.93 9.35
C GLN A 108 -13.39 14.29 9.57
N PRO A 109 -14.16 15.40 9.52
CA PRO A 109 -13.59 16.74 9.55
C PRO A 109 -12.65 16.93 10.73
N ALA A 110 -11.51 17.55 10.47
CA ALA A 110 -10.56 17.90 11.51
C ALA A 110 -11.19 18.82 12.55
N GLN A 111 -11.07 18.47 13.82
CA GLN A 111 -11.75 19.11 14.93
C GLN A 111 -10.83 19.16 16.16
N VAL A 112 -10.57 20.38 16.61
CA VAL A 112 -9.99 20.66 17.93
C VAL A 112 -11.04 21.27 18.84
N ASP A 113 -11.24 20.62 19.98
CA ASP A 113 -12.27 20.94 20.96
C ASP A 113 -11.70 21.78 22.10
N TRP A 114 -10.49 21.42 22.53
CA TRP A 114 -9.81 21.98 23.70
C TRP A 114 -8.33 22.18 23.45
N SER A 115 -7.75 23.08 24.23
CA SER A 115 -6.32 23.32 24.32
C SER A 115 -5.86 23.14 25.75
N ALA A 116 -4.83 22.32 26.00
CA ALA A 116 -4.23 22.07 27.31
C ALA A 116 -2.82 22.68 27.39
N GLY A 117 -2.65 23.58 28.35
CA GLY A 117 -1.39 24.26 28.65
C GLY A 117 -1.28 24.59 30.15
N PHE A 118 -0.44 25.58 30.47
CA PHE A 118 -0.32 26.13 31.82
C PHE A 118 -0.09 27.63 31.80
N VAL A 119 -0.44 28.30 32.89
CA VAL A 119 -0.44 29.78 32.99
C VAL A 119 0.97 30.36 32.87
N GLU A 120 1.97 29.71 33.43
CA GLU A 120 3.36 30.19 33.46
C GLU A 120 4.07 30.10 32.10
N HIS A 121 3.48 29.46 31.09
CA HIS A 121 4.12 29.33 29.78
C HIS A 121 4.22 30.69 29.08
N ASN A 122 5.42 31.09 28.69
CA ASN A 122 5.69 32.44 28.15
C ASN A 122 5.34 32.62 26.66
N GLY A 123 4.90 31.56 25.99
CA GLY A 123 4.50 31.58 24.57
C GLY A 123 5.67 31.42 23.58
N ALA A 124 6.89 31.13 24.05
CA ALA A 124 8.02 30.85 23.18
C ALA A 124 7.83 29.50 22.48
N THR A 125 7.93 29.45 21.15
CA THR A 125 7.75 28.20 20.37
C THR A 125 8.82 27.16 20.69
N GLN A 126 10.05 27.57 21.02
CA GLN A 126 11.11 26.63 21.44
C GLN A 126 10.86 25.95 22.80
N ASN A 127 9.87 26.39 23.56
CA ASN A 127 9.58 25.89 24.90
C ASN A 127 8.66 24.66 24.90
N HIS A 128 8.70 23.88 23.81
CA HIS A 128 8.15 22.53 23.78
C HIS A 128 9.02 21.59 22.93
N LYS A 129 8.99 20.29 23.25
CA LYS A 129 9.75 19.24 22.55
C LYS A 129 9.21 17.84 22.76
N ALA A 130 9.64 16.91 21.92
CA ALA A 130 9.63 15.49 22.25
C ALA A 130 10.64 15.19 23.36
N LEU A 131 10.22 14.45 24.38
CA LEU A 131 11.11 13.86 25.37
C LEU A 131 11.56 12.46 24.96
N SER A 132 10.68 11.71 24.32
CA SER A 132 10.92 10.35 23.85
C SER A 132 9.84 9.94 22.87
N TRP A 133 10.14 8.94 22.06
CA TRP A 133 9.17 8.25 21.20
C TRP A 133 9.50 6.77 21.10
N ASP A 134 8.47 5.98 20.86
CA ASP A 134 8.58 4.60 20.44
C ASP A 134 7.98 4.42 19.05
N THR A 135 7.72 3.18 18.64
CA THR A 135 7.18 2.93 17.30
C THR A 135 5.78 3.55 17.10
N GLN A 136 5.04 3.82 18.19
CA GLN A 136 3.64 4.28 18.13
C GLN A 136 3.36 5.54 18.96
N THR A 137 4.11 5.79 20.04
CA THR A 137 3.83 6.88 20.99
C THR A 137 4.89 7.97 20.95
N VAL A 138 4.48 9.18 21.32
CA VAL A 138 5.38 10.32 21.56
C VAL A 138 5.05 10.97 22.90
N THR A 139 6.08 11.26 23.68
CA THR A 139 5.94 12.05 24.92
C THR A 139 6.35 13.49 24.64
N ILE A 140 5.43 14.42 24.85
CA ILE A 140 5.61 15.85 24.59
C ILE A 140 5.79 16.58 25.91
N GLN A 141 6.73 17.51 25.99
CA GLN A 141 6.87 18.40 27.15
C GLN A 141 6.88 19.86 26.73
N TYR A 142 6.01 20.64 27.36
CA TYR A 142 6.07 22.10 27.42
C TYR A 142 6.76 22.55 28.71
N PHE A 143 7.56 23.60 28.67
CA PHE A 143 8.34 24.05 29.83
C PHE A 143 8.56 25.57 29.88
N THR A 144 8.60 26.15 31.08
CA THR A 144 9.09 27.53 31.28
C THR A 144 9.72 27.59 32.68
N GLY A 145 11.04 27.78 32.73
CA GLY A 145 11.81 27.60 33.97
C GLY A 145 11.66 26.16 34.48
N SER A 146 11.26 26.01 35.75
CA SER A 146 10.97 24.70 36.36
C SER A 146 9.52 24.23 36.19
N SER A 147 8.63 25.07 35.66
CA SER A 147 7.23 24.72 35.42
C SER A 147 7.09 23.91 34.13
N THR A 148 6.48 22.73 34.19
CA THR A 148 6.33 21.85 33.02
C THR A 148 4.93 21.24 32.91
N LEU A 149 4.56 20.92 31.67
CA LEU A 149 3.45 20.06 31.29
C LEU A 149 4.01 18.95 30.39
N THR A 150 3.91 17.70 30.83
CA THR A 150 4.29 16.52 30.05
C THR A 150 3.05 15.72 29.66
N SER A 151 2.88 15.42 28.38
CA SER A 151 1.76 14.65 27.85
C SER A 151 2.23 13.36 27.18
N TYR A 152 1.59 12.25 27.53
CA TYR A 152 1.85 10.95 26.91
C TYR A 152 0.84 10.73 25.78
N MET A 153 1.28 10.87 24.53
CA MET A 153 0.41 10.76 23.37
C MET A 153 0.40 9.32 22.87
N VAL A 154 -0.60 8.55 23.29
CA VAL A 154 -0.69 7.10 23.05
C VAL A 154 -1.94 6.76 22.22
N PRO A 155 -1.77 6.29 20.97
CA PRO A 155 -2.90 5.81 20.17
C PRO A 155 -3.71 4.73 20.89
N GLY A 156 -5.03 4.82 20.78
CA GLY A 156 -5.97 3.92 21.43
C GLY A 156 -6.30 4.29 22.87
N SER A 157 -5.62 5.25 23.51
CA SER A 157 -6.05 5.70 24.83
C SER A 157 -7.33 6.52 24.71
N PRO A 158 -8.42 6.19 25.42
CA PRO A 158 -9.62 7.03 25.44
C PRO A 158 -9.40 8.35 26.19
N TYR A 159 -8.29 8.48 26.94
CA TYR A 159 -7.95 9.69 27.68
C TYR A 159 -6.67 10.31 27.14
N LEU A 160 -6.60 11.64 27.15
CA LEU A 160 -5.32 12.36 27.13
C LEU A 160 -4.84 12.56 28.57
N THR A 161 -3.54 12.42 28.79
CA THR A 161 -2.94 12.43 30.13
C THR A 161 -1.89 13.53 30.22
N PHE A 162 -2.10 14.46 31.15
CA PHE A 162 -1.30 15.67 31.34
C PHE A 162 -0.67 15.65 32.74
N ASN A 163 0.65 15.46 32.81
CA ASN A 163 1.42 15.52 34.03
C ASN A 163 2.05 16.91 34.22
N TYR A 164 1.65 17.62 35.25
CA TYR A 164 2.14 18.95 35.59
C TYR A 164 3.18 18.87 36.71
N ALA A 165 4.25 19.64 36.59
CA ALA A 165 5.20 19.86 37.68
C ALA A 165 5.41 21.37 37.87
N GLY A 166 5.06 21.88 39.06
CA GLY A 166 5.20 23.28 39.43
C GLY A 166 4.49 24.27 38.50
N ALA A 167 3.45 23.83 37.79
CA ALA A 167 2.75 24.60 36.75
C ALA A 167 1.27 24.70 37.10
N THR A 168 0.59 25.78 36.70
CA THR A 168 -0.84 26.00 36.95
C THR A 168 -1.65 25.53 35.74
N PRO A 169 -2.36 24.39 35.80
CA PRO A 169 -3.12 23.85 34.67
C PRO A 169 -4.10 24.86 34.08
N ARG A 170 -4.13 24.91 32.74
CA ARG A 170 -5.09 25.71 31.98
C ARG A 170 -5.64 24.90 30.81
N PHE A 171 -6.95 24.77 30.75
CA PHE A 171 -7.69 24.31 29.58
C PHE A 171 -8.43 25.47 28.93
N THR A 172 -8.40 25.57 27.61
CA THR A 172 -9.14 26.59 26.86
C THR A 172 -10.07 25.91 25.87
N SER A 173 -11.36 26.25 25.90
CA SER A 173 -12.33 25.78 24.93
C SER A 173 -12.06 26.46 23.58
N LEU A 174 -11.94 25.66 22.53
CA LEU A 174 -11.80 26.14 21.15
C LEU A 174 -13.15 26.15 20.42
N LYS A 175 -14.21 25.74 21.11
CA LYS A 175 -15.57 25.57 20.58
C LYS A 175 -16.58 26.24 21.50
N GLY A 176 -16.52 27.58 21.48
CA GLY A 176 -17.41 28.46 22.23
C GLY A 176 -17.20 28.47 23.74
N THR A 177 -18.18 29.01 24.45
CA THR A 177 -18.15 29.18 25.90
C THR A 177 -18.38 27.86 26.64
N ILE A 178 -17.97 27.81 27.91
CA ILE A 178 -18.33 26.71 28.81
C ILE A 178 -19.77 26.93 29.27
N LYS A 179 -20.65 25.99 28.95
CA LYS A 179 -22.09 26.00 29.29
C LYS A 179 -22.39 25.46 30.67
N SER A 180 -21.59 24.52 31.14
CA SER A 180 -21.66 24.01 32.50
C SER A 180 -20.31 23.47 32.98
N PHE A 181 -20.10 23.54 34.29
CA PHE A 181 -18.90 23.03 34.94
C PHE A 181 -19.26 22.45 36.31
N ALA A 182 -18.81 21.21 36.56
CA ALA A 182 -19.03 20.50 37.83
C ALA A 182 -20.51 20.48 38.27
N GLY A 183 -21.43 20.26 37.32
CA GLY A 183 -22.87 20.22 37.56
C GLY A 183 -23.55 21.58 37.71
N LYS A 184 -22.82 22.69 37.61
CA LYS A 184 -23.37 24.06 37.65
C LYS A 184 -23.46 24.64 36.25
N THR A 185 -24.61 25.20 35.87
CA THR A 185 -24.77 25.96 34.63
C THR A 185 -23.91 27.22 34.68
N LEU A 186 -23.24 27.52 33.57
CA LEU A 186 -22.39 28.69 33.40
C LEU A 186 -22.73 29.32 32.03
N ALA A 187 -23.46 30.43 32.02
CA ALA A 187 -23.72 31.16 30.77
C ALA A 187 -22.66 32.25 30.52
N SER A 188 -22.28 32.96 31.58
CA SER A 188 -21.22 33.96 31.63
C SER A 188 -20.67 34.06 33.05
N GLY A 189 -19.46 34.59 33.22
CA GLY A 189 -18.81 34.72 34.52
C GLY A 189 -17.93 33.52 34.86
N ALA A 190 -17.70 33.29 36.15
CA ALA A 190 -16.82 32.22 36.62
C ALA A 190 -17.47 31.37 37.72
N THR A 191 -17.15 30.08 37.76
CA THR A 191 -17.55 29.17 38.84
C THR A 191 -16.40 28.24 39.20
N SER A 192 -16.20 28.01 40.50
CA SER A 192 -15.16 27.14 41.01
C SER A 192 -15.76 25.88 41.64
N ALA A 193 -15.02 24.79 41.51
CA ALA A 193 -15.29 23.54 42.21
C ALA A 193 -13.97 22.90 42.64
N SER A 194 -14.01 22.20 43.77
CA SER A 194 -12.90 21.38 44.27
C SER A 194 -13.31 19.91 44.24
N GLY A 195 -12.42 19.05 43.79
CA GLY A 195 -12.68 17.62 43.70
C GLY A 195 -11.65 16.89 42.85
N THR A 196 -11.94 15.63 42.55
CA THR A 196 -11.09 14.74 41.73
C THR A 196 -11.70 14.41 40.37
N LYS A 197 -12.96 14.79 40.13
CA LYS A 197 -13.67 14.59 38.87
C LYS A 197 -14.52 15.82 38.56
N PHE A 198 -14.48 16.28 37.31
CA PHE A 198 -15.25 17.42 36.84
C PHE A 198 -15.85 17.11 35.47
N ALA A 199 -17.15 17.32 35.32
CA ALA A 199 -17.79 17.38 34.01
C ALA A 199 -17.79 18.82 33.50
N VAL A 200 -17.39 19.03 32.26
CA VAL A 200 -17.46 20.31 31.56
C VAL A 200 -18.22 20.15 30.24
N VAL A 201 -19.09 21.10 29.92
CA VAL A 201 -19.86 21.13 28.68
C VAL A 201 -19.55 22.40 27.90
N ASN A 202 -19.25 22.28 26.60
CA ASN A 202 -19.16 23.38 25.64
C ASN A 202 -20.02 23.10 24.39
N ASP A 203 -19.75 23.73 23.24
CA ASP A 203 -20.55 23.54 22.02
C ASP A 203 -20.41 22.16 21.38
N VAL A 204 -19.33 21.43 21.67
CA VAL A 204 -19.03 20.11 21.08
C VAL A 204 -19.34 18.93 22.01
N GLY A 205 -19.92 19.20 23.17
CA GLY A 205 -20.43 18.19 24.10
C GLY A 205 -19.74 18.19 25.45
N THR A 206 -19.74 17.02 26.09
CA THR A 206 -19.25 16.85 27.47
C THR A 206 -17.85 16.26 27.48
N TYR A 207 -16.99 16.82 28.32
CA TYR A 207 -15.69 16.25 28.68
C TYR A 207 -15.63 15.99 30.19
N LEU A 208 -14.91 14.95 30.57
CA LEU A 208 -14.59 14.64 31.96
C LEU A 208 -13.12 14.93 32.21
N ILE A 209 -12.84 15.60 33.33
CA ILE A 209 -11.48 15.87 33.83
C ILE A 209 -11.31 15.11 35.14
N TYR A 210 -10.30 14.25 35.22
CA TYR A 210 -9.93 13.49 36.41
C TYR A 210 -8.60 13.99 36.97
N SER A 211 -8.53 14.26 38.27
CA SER A 211 -7.28 14.49 39.00
C SER A 211 -6.84 13.21 39.71
N LEU A 212 -5.68 12.68 39.34
CA LEU A 212 -5.12 11.47 39.95
C LEU A 212 -4.22 11.77 41.15
N SER A 213 -3.99 13.04 41.45
CA SER A 213 -3.10 13.50 42.52
C SER A 213 -3.87 14.19 43.65
N GLY A 214 -5.09 13.72 43.91
CA GLY A 214 -5.98 14.24 44.95
C GLY A 214 -6.86 15.39 44.47
N SER A 215 -7.59 15.99 45.43
CA SER A 215 -8.52 17.08 45.14
C SER A 215 -7.79 18.32 44.62
N ILE A 216 -8.26 18.86 43.51
CA ILE A 216 -7.78 20.12 42.92
C ILE A 216 -8.94 21.12 42.87
N THR A 217 -8.66 22.41 43.01
CA THR A 217 -9.64 23.47 42.75
C THR A 217 -9.46 23.98 41.34
N LEU A 218 -10.52 23.89 40.54
CA LEU A 218 -10.58 24.39 39.18
C LEU A 218 -11.66 25.47 39.08
N THR A 219 -11.36 26.55 38.36
CA THR A 219 -12.28 27.64 38.07
C THR A 219 -12.55 27.65 36.58
N ALA A 220 -13.81 27.40 36.21
CA ALA A 220 -14.29 27.58 34.85
C ALA A 220 -14.80 29.01 34.68
N THR A 221 -14.37 29.67 33.61
CA THR A 221 -14.76 31.04 33.25
C THR A 221 -15.28 31.06 31.83
N SER A 222 -16.46 31.64 31.62
CA SER A 222 -17.05 31.93 30.32
C SER A 222 -17.17 33.44 30.14
N GLN A 223 -16.49 33.98 29.13
CA GLN A 223 -16.50 35.40 28.82
C GLN A 223 -16.52 35.63 27.31
N GLY A 224 -17.49 36.42 26.83
CA GLY A 224 -17.68 36.64 25.41
C GLY A 224 -17.93 35.32 24.67
N ALA A 225 -17.10 35.01 23.68
CA ALA A 225 -17.14 33.77 22.90
C ALA A 225 -16.10 32.71 23.36
N SER A 226 -15.49 32.88 24.54
CA SER A 226 -14.40 32.03 25.04
C SER A 226 -14.72 31.39 26.39
N GLY A 227 -14.17 30.20 26.60
CA GLY A 227 -14.24 29.45 27.86
C GLY A 227 -12.87 28.97 28.31
N THR A 228 -12.56 29.09 29.60
CA THR A 228 -11.30 28.58 30.19
C THR A 228 -11.57 27.82 31.49
N ILE A 229 -10.73 26.83 31.79
CA ILE A 229 -10.65 26.18 33.11
C ILE A 229 -9.23 26.37 33.61
N VAL A 230 -9.07 27.00 34.77
CA VAL A 230 -7.75 27.29 35.37
C VAL A 230 -7.70 26.73 36.78
N ALA A 231 -6.61 26.07 37.13
CA ALA A 231 -6.37 25.63 38.51
C ALA A 231 -6.16 26.83 39.45
N GLY A 232 -6.54 26.67 40.72
CA GLY A 232 -6.37 27.71 41.75
C GLY A 232 -4.91 28.08 42.07
N GLY A 233 -3.93 27.34 41.54
CA GLY A 233 -2.51 27.61 41.68
C GLY A 233 -1.65 26.51 41.04
N LYS A 234 -0.35 26.55 41.32
CA LYS A 234 0.62 25.56 40.85
C LYS A 234 0.25 24.15 41.34
N PHE A 235 0.32 23.20 40.42
CA PHE A 235 -0.04 21.81 40.62
C PHE A 235 1.16 20.92 40.32
N ASN A 236 1.30 19.86 41.13
CA ASN A 236 2.22 18.76 40.88
C ASN A 236 1.39 17.49 40.83
N GLY A 237 1.16 16.96 39.64
CA GLY A 237 0.28 15.82 39.49
C GLY A 237 -0.31 15.63 38.09
N VAL A 238 -1.16 14.61 37.98
CA VAL A 238 -1.72 14.17 36.70
C VAL A 238 -3.19 14.55 36.59
N LEU A 239 -3.52 15.22 35.50
CA LEU A 239 -4.89 15.41 35.03
C LEU A 239 -5.14 14.56 33.78
N ARG A 240 -6.27 13.84 33.74
CA ARG A 240 -6.71 13.10 32.56
C ARG A 240 -8.00 13.68 32.00
N VAL A 241 -8.10 13.77 30.69
CA VAL A 241 -9.25 14.34 29.99
C VAL A 241 -9.81 13.34 29.00
N VAL A 242 -11.13 13.14 29.00
CA VAL A 242 -11.85 12.24 28.07
C VAL A 242 -13.14 12.87 27.56
N LYS A 243 -13.49 12.63 26.30
CA LYS A 243 -14.78 13.04 25.73
C LYS A 243 -15.87 12.03 26.10
N LEU A 244 -16.96 12.51 26.70
CA LEU A 244 -18.13 11.70 27.05
C LEU A 244 -19.20 11.83 25.96
N ASN A 245 -19.14 10.95 24.95
CA ASN A 245 -20.10 10.93 23.84
C ASN A 245 -21.50 10.47 24.23
N SER A 246 -21.62 9.66 25.27
CA SER A 246 -22.89 9.12 25.79
C SER A 246 -22.79 8.94 27.30
N ALA A 247 -23.87 9.20 28.03
CA ALA A 247 -23.94 8.95 29.46
C ALA A 247 -23.63 7.48 29.83
N ALA A 248 -23.97 6.54 28.94
CA ALA A 248 -23.66 5.12 29.13
C ALA A 248 -22.15 4.82 29.17
N HIS A 249 -21.31 5.72 28.65
CA HIS A 249 -19.86 5.52 28.64
C HIS A 249 -19.20 5.85 29.99
N GLU A 250 -19.86 6.65 30.84
CA GLU A 250 -19.26 7.24 32.03
C GLU A 250 -18.82 6.18 33.05
N ALA A 251 -19.61 5.12 33.25
CA ALA A 251 -19.30 4.09 34.24
C ALA A 251 -17.98 3.36 33.93
N LEU A 252 -17.74 3.00 32.66
CA LEU A 252 -16.49 2.37 32.26
C LEU A 252 -15.33 3.37 32.36
N LEU A 253 -15.54 4.61 31.95
CA LEU A 253 -14.51 5.65 32.03
C LEU A 253 -14.12 5.97 33.49
N ASP A 254 -15.07 5.98 34.41
CA ASP A 254 -14.78 6.20 35.83
C ASP A 254 -13.94 5.06 36.41
N ALA A 255 -14.33 3.82 36.13
CA ALA A 255 -13.68 2.62 36.66
C ALA A 255 -12.20 2.49 36.25
N HIS A 256 -11.83 3.03 35.08
CA HIS A 256 -10.49 2.90 34.50
C HIS A 256 -9.69 4.22 34.43
N SER A 257 -10.22 5.30 35.02
CA SER A 257 -9.62 6.64 34.99
C SER A 257 -8.24 6.72 35.68
N THR A 258 -7.89 5.81 36.59
CA THR A 258 -6.65 5.87 37.37
C THR A 258 -5.45 5.20 36.70
N VAL A 259 -5.67 4.39 35.65
CA VAL A 259 -4.61 3.64 34.95
C VAL A 259 -4.39 4.23 33.56
N TYR A 260 -3.14 4.56 33.23
CA TYR A 260 -2.80 5.18 31.95
C TYR A 260 -1.49 4.65 31.36
N PRO A 261 -1.39 4.60 30.02
CA PRO A 261 -0.17 4.19 29.35
C PRO A 261 0.78 5.40 29.18
N THR A 262 2.08 5.14 29.16
CA THR A 262 3.12 6.15 28.90
C THR A 262 4.00 5.84 27.69
N ALA A 263 4.05 4.58 27.27
CA ALA A 263 4.78 4.08 26.12
C ALA A 263 4.21 2.73 25.68
N VAL A 264 4.62 2.24 24.51
CA VAL A 264 4.33 0.87 24.05
C VAL A 264 5.56 0.22 23.43
N ALA A 265 5.79 -1.03 23.79
CA ALA A 265 6.74 -1.90 23.10
C ALA A 265 5.98 -2.80 22.11
N THR A 266 6.47 -2.86 20.88
CA THR A 266 6.07 -3.84 19.87
C THR A 266 7.10 -4.95 19.81
N ASP A 267 6.64 -6.19 19.92
CA ASP A 267 7.46 -7.39 19.89
C ASP A 267 6.80 -8.44 19.00
N TYR A 268 7.56 -9.43 18.57
CA TYR A 268 7.10 -10.44 17.65
C TYR A 268 7.68 -11.82 17.95
N ASP A 269 6.84 -12.84 17.76
CA ASP A 269 7.24 -14.24 17.83
C ASP A 269 6.76 -15.00 16.59
N PHE A 270 7.53 -16.03 16.23
CA PHE A 270 7.32 -16.82 15.02
C PHE A 270 7.29 -18.30 15.37
N SER A 271 6.24 -18.99 14.93
CA SER A 271 6.10 -20.43 15.07
C SER A 271 5.62 -21.02 13.74
N GLY A 272 6.58 -21.52 12.95
CA GLY A 272 6.33 -21.99 11.58
C GLY A 272 5.77 -20.88 10.69
N ASP A 273 4.53 -21.07 10.23
CA ASP A 273 3.81 -20.13 9.37
C ASP A 273 2.84 -19.23 10.14
N VAL A 274 3.10 -19.04 11.43
CA VAL A 274 2.33 -18.17 12.31
C VAL A 274 3.25 -17.12 12.91
N GLY A 275 2.83 -15.86 12.87
CA GLY A 275 3.48 -14.75 13.55
C GLY A 275 2.53 -14.11 14.56
N THR A 276 3.04 -13.77 15.75
CA THR A 276 2.30 -13.01 16.75
C THR A 276 2.93 -11.64 16.89
N LEU A 277 2.16 -10.58 16.64
CA LEU A 277 2.51 -9.21 17.00
C LEU A 277 2.00 -8.92 18.41
N ARG A 278 2.89 -8.47 19.29
CA ARG A 278 2.58 -8.16 20.68
C ARG A 278 2.74 -6.67 20.95
N PHE A 279 1.67 -6.04 21.43
CA PHE A 279 1.77 -4.72 22.05
C PHE A 279 1.86 -4.90 23.56
N THR A 280 2.83 -4.26 24.19
CA THR A 280 2.96 -4.19 25.65
C THR A 280 3.05 -2.74 26.07
N TRP A 281 1.97 -2.22 26.66
CA TRP A 281 1.96 -0.85 27.18
C TRP A 281 2.67 -0.80 28.53
N THR A 282 3.56 0.19 28.66
CA THR A 282 4.07 0.63 29.95
C THR A 282 3.00 1.47 30.61
N THR A 283 2.59 1.10 31.84
CA THR A 283 1.45 1.72 32.52
C THR A 283 1.81 2.27 33.88
N THR A 284 1.22 3.41 34.24
CA THR A 284 1.08 3.82 35.64
C THR A 284 -0.22 3.26 36.20
N GLY A 285 -0.17 2.63 37.37
CA GLY A 285 -1.32 1.97 38.00
C GLY A 285 -1.35 0.46 37.74
N THR A 286 -2.52 -0.17 37.95
CA THR A 286 -2.68 -1.63 37.80
C THR A 286 -2.83 -1.99 36.33
N ALA A 287 -1.80 -2.60 35.74
CA ALA A 287 -1.69 -2.85 34.31
C ALA A 287 -2.88 -3.64 33.69
N SER A 288 -3.45 -4.61 34.42
CA SER A 288 -4.63 -5.38 33.97
C SER A 288 -5.90 -4.52 33.84
N ASN A 289 -5.94 -3.36 34.48
CA ASN A 289 -7.07 -2.43 34.44
C ASN A 289 -6.86 -1.30 33.41
N LEU A 290 -5.80 -1.36 32.60
CA LEU A 290 -5.61 -0.41 31.50
C LEU A 290 -6.78 -0.54 30.52
N LEU A 291 -7.45 0.58 30.24
CA LEU A 291 -8.47 0.68 29.20
C LEU A 291 -7.88 1.30 27.94
N MET A 292 -7.95 0.56 26.85
CA MET A 292 -7.51 0.96 25.52
C MET A 292 -8.65 0.76 24.52
N LEU A 293 -8.52 1.33 23.33
CA LEU A 293 -9.50 1.27 22.25
C LEU A 293 -8.92 0.55 21.05
N THR A 294 -9.70 -0.38 20.51
CA THR A 294 -9.35 -1.22 19.36
C THR A 294 -10.02 -0.72 18.10
N TRP A 295 -9.39 -0.87 16.94
CA TRP A 295 -10.05 -0.80 15.63
C TRP A 295 -10.49 -2.21 15.17
N PRO A 296 -11.31 -2.32 14.10
CA PRO A 296 -11.75 -3.60 13.58
C PRO A 296 -10.61 -4.61 13.37
N HIS A 297 -9.52 -4.18 12.73
CA HIS A 297 -8.40 -5.07 12.42
C HIS A 297 -7.72 -5.66 13.67
N HIS A 298 -7.65 -4.91 14.79
CA HIS A 298 -7.15 -5.39 16.08
C HIS A 298 -8.04 -6.52 16.62
N ARG A 299 -9.35 -6.28 16.66
CA ARG A 299 -10.33 -7.23 17.24
C ARG A 299 -10.36 -8.55 16.50
N ILE A 300 -10.23 -8.53 15.17
CA ILE A 300 -10.23 -9.73 14.34
C ILE A 300 -9.03 -10.65 14.65
N LYS A 301 -7.87 -10.09 15.04
CA LYS A 301 -6.62 -10.86 15.22
C LYS A 301 -6.24 -11.09 16.68
N MET A 302 -6.85 -10.36 17.60
CA MET A 302 -6.51 -10.44 19.02
C MET A 302 -6.83 -11.82 19.61
N GLN A 303 -5.84 -12.41 20.29
CA GLN A 303 -5.98 -13.65 21.04
C GLN A 303 -6.39 -13.36 22.48
N SER A 304 -7.27 -14.19 23.02
CA SER A 304 -7.79 -14.09 24.39
C SER A 304 -8.22 -12.66 24.79
N PRO A 305 -9.03 -11.98 23.95
CA PRO A 305 -9.38 -10.60 24.20
C PRO A 305 -10.26 -10.43 25.45
N ASN A 306 -10.05 -9.33 26.17
CA ASN A 306 -10.95 -8.87 27.22
C ASN A 306 -11.68 -7.61 26.75
N PHE A 307 -12.79 -7.80 26.05
CA PHE A 307 -13.59 -6.70 25.47
C PHE A 307 -14.82 -6.41 26.34
N PRO A 308 -14.90 -5.21 26.94
CA PRO A 308 -16.18 -4.70 27.41
C PRO A 308 -17.20 -4.58 26.27
N ALA A 309 -18.49 -4.43 26.63
CA ALA A 309 -19.55 -4.29 25.64
C ALA A 309 -19.32 -3.07 24.73
N THR A 310 -19.63 -3.17 23.44
CA THR A 310 -19.46 -2.05 22.48
C THR A 310 -20.31 -0.83 22.82
N SER A 311 -21.40 -1.01 23.57
CA SER A 311 -22.25 0.07 24.11
C SER A 311 -21.64 0.80 25.32
N SER A 312 -20.61 0.24 25.95
CA SER A 312 -19.99 0.81 27.15
C SER A 312 -18.92 1.87 26.84
N LEU A 313 -18.40 1.92 25.61
CA LEU A 313 -17.57 3.00 25.11
C LEU A 313 -17.43 2.86 23.59
N SER A 314 -17.57 3.97 22.85
CA SER A 314 -17.34 3.96 21.40
C SER A 314 -17.03 5.35 20.83
N TYR A 315 -16.16 5.36 19.82
CA TYR A 315 -15.85 6.54 19.01
C TYR A 315 -15.80 6.14 17.54
N LEU A 316 -16.62 6.76 16.69
CA LEU A 316 -16.56 6.56 15.25
C LEU A 316 -15.41 7.39 14.67
N THR A 317 -14.58 6.76 13.84
CA THR A 317 -13.42 7.38 13.17
C THR A 317 -13.45 7.09 11.67
N THR A 318 -12.50 7.65 10.91
CA THR A 318 -12.31 7.35 9.48
C THR A 318 -12.22 5.84 9.20
N LYS A 319 -11.61 5.06 10.11
CA LYS A 319 -11.43 3.59 10.02
C LYS A 319 -12.48 2.79 10.80
N GLY A 320 -13.63 3.40 11.08
CA GLY A 320 -14.75 2.80 11.78
C GLY A 320 -14.72 2.98 13.29
N TYR A 321 -15.55 2.19 13.98
CA TYR A 321 -15.69 2.30 15.42
C TYR A 321 -14.47 1.77 16.18
N MET A 322 -13.99 2.62 17.09
CA MET A 322 -13.08 2.27 18.15
C MET A 322 -13.87 1.76 19.37
N TYR A 323 -13.57 0.54 19.84
CA TYR A 323 -14.25 -0.12 20.96
C TYR A 323 -13.29 -0.55 22.07
N PRO A 324 -13.74 -0.65 23.33
CA PRO A 324 -12.88 -0.86 24.49
C PRO A 324 -12.26 -2.26 24.52
N ALA A 325 -11.04 -2.33 25.04
CA ALA A 325 -10.35 -3.55 25.44
C ALA A 325 -9.55 -3.28 26.72
N LEU A 326 -9.53 -4.26 27.61
CA LEU A 326 -8.84 -4.20 28.90
C LEU A 326 -7.52 -4.97 28.88
N GLY A 327 -6.56 -4.47 29.67
CA GLY A 327 -5.25 -5.05 29.85
C GLY A 327 -4.17 -4.36 29.02
N ASN A 328 -2.93 -4.48 29.48
CA ASN A 328 -1.77 -3.82 28.90
C ASN A 328 -0.99 -4.68 27.89
N ILE A 329 -1.48 -5.88 27.55
CA ILE A 329 -0.84 -6.75 26.56
C ILE A 329 -1.88 -7.20 25.55
N TRP A 330 -1.63 -6.92 24.27
CA TRP A 330 -2.40 -7.47 23.16
C TRP A 330 -1.53 -8.37 22.32
N ASN A 331 -1.99 -9.60 22.07
CA ASN A 331 -1.36 -10.54 21.16
C ASN A 331 -2.23 -10.67 19.89
N LEU A 332 -1.74 -10.17 18.77
CA LEU A 332 -2.42 -10.25 17.48
C LEU A 332 -1.77 -11.36 16.64
N ARG A 333 -2.53 -12.38 16.29
CA ARG A 333 -2.01 -13.58 15.60
C ARG A 333 -2.31 -13.55 14.12
N TYR A 334 -1.28 -13.73 13.29
CA TYR A 334 -1.35 -13.72 11.84
C TYR A 334 -0.88 -15.05 11.25
N ASN A 335 -1.60 -15.53 10.23
CA ASN A 335 -1.07 -16.56 9.34
C ASN A 335 -0.13 -15.87 8.36
N LEU A 336 1.08 -16.38 8.27
CA LEU A 336 2.13 -15.80 7.45
C LEU A 336 2.08 -16.40 6.04
N PRO A 337 2.25 -15.59 4.99
CA PRO A 337 2.32 -16.11 3.63
C PRO A 337 3.47 -17.10 3.49
N THR A 338 3.28 -18.17 2.73
CA THR A 338 4.30 -19.19 2.45
C THR A 338 4.92 -19.06 1.07
N ILE A 339 4.27 -18.29 0.18
CA ILE A 339 4.80 -17.93 -1.14
C ILE A 339 6.07 -17.11 -0.97
N THR A 340 7.17 -17.57 -1.58
CA THR A 340 8.45 -16.85 -1.62
C THR A 340 8.79 -16.42 -3.05
N TRP A 341 9.13 -17.33 -3.97
CA TRP A 341 9.59 -16.96 -5.32
C TRP A 341 8.55 -17.10 -6.42
N ASN A 342 7.89 -18.27 -6.44
CA ASN A 342 6.96 -18.69 -7.49
C ASN A 342 5.56 -18.90 -6.92
N ALA A 343 4.58 -19.00 -7.80
CA ALA A 343 3.24 -19.43 -7.42
C ALA A 343 3.33 -20.84 -6.82
N PRO A 344 2.43 -21.19 -5.87
CA PRO A 344 2.49 -22.47 -5.17
C PRO A 344 2.13 -23.66 -6.07
N ARG A 345 1.74 -23.41 -7.32
CA ARG A 345 1.34 -24.40 -8.33
C ARG A 345 2.09 -24.15 -9.63
N ALA A 346 2.38 -25.23 -10.35
CA ALA A 346 2.89 -25.15 -11.71
C ALA A 346 1.84 -24.53 -12.66
N PRO A 347 2.27 -23.85 -13.75
CA PRO A 347 1.38 -23.42 -14.81
C PRO A 347 0.58 -24.59 -15.41
N ASP A 348 -0.71 -24.39 -15.66
CA ASP A 348 -1.55 -25.36 -16.36
C ASP A 348 -0.98 -25.72 -17.75
N GLY A 349 -1.06 -27.00 -18.10
CA GLY A 349 -0.49 -27.53 -19.33
C GLY A 349 -1.04 -26.85 -20.59
N SER A 350 -2.31 -26.42 -20.59
CA SER A 350 -2.92 -25.75 -21.74
C SER A 350 -2.25 -24.41 -22.09
N CYS A 351 -1.55 -23.79 -21.14
CA CYS A 351 -0.92 -22.48 -21.31
C CYS A 351 0.57 -22.56 -21.67
N THR A 352 1.18 -23.75 -21.60
CA THR A 352 2.65 -23.88 -21.66
C THR A 352 3.24 -23.32 -22.96
N ALA A 353 2.66 -23.65 -24.11
CA ALA A 353 3.15 -23.18 -25.41
C ALA A 353 3.08 -21.64 -25.54
N SER A 354 1.95 -21.05 -25.19
CA SER A 354 1.74 -19.60 -25.22
C SER A 354 2.64 -18.87 -24.23
N LEU A 355 2.83 -19.43 -23.03
CA LEU A 355 3.69 -18.85 -22.01
C LEU A 355 5.16 -18.85 -22.45
N ILE A 356 5.65 -19.94 -23.04
CA ILE A 356 7.01 -20.02 -23.58
C ILE A 356 7.21 -19.04 -24.74
N ALA A 357 6.27 -18.98 -25.69
CA ALA A 357 6.33 -18.03 -26.80
C ALA A 357 6.29 -16.57 -26.28
N GLY A 358 5.49 -16.32 -25.23
CA GLY A 358 5.44 -15.06 -24.51
C GLY A 358 6.80 -14.66 -23.93
N LEU A 359 7.46 -15.58 -23.23
CA LEU A 359 8.78 -15.33 -22.64
C LEU A 359 9.83 -15.00 -23.70
N GLU A 360 9.87 -15.79 -24.79
CA GLU A 360 10.78 -15.54 -25.90
C GLU A 360 10.53 -14.17 -26.54
N TYR A 361 9.27 -13.79 -26.70
CA TYR A 361 8.89 -12.49 -27.21
C TYR A 361 9.29 -11.35 -26.26
N ASP A 362 8.84 -11.39 -25.01
CA ASP A 362 9.08 -10.32 -24.02
C ASP A 362 10.59 -10.10 -23.81
N ILE A 363 11.39 -11.17 -23.77
CA ILE A 363 12.84 -11.09 -23.55
C ILE A 363 13.58 -10.58 -24.79
N SER A 364 13.17 -11.00 -26.00
CA SER A 364 13.79 -10.51 -27.24
C SER A 364 13.42 -9.06 -27.57
N HIS A 365 12.37 -8.53 -26.95
CA HIS A 365 11.90 -7.15 -27.13
C HIS A 365 12.18 -6.26 -25.91
N LEU A 366 13.09 -6.67 -25.01
CA LEU A 366 13.55 -5.77 -23.95
C LEU A 366 14.11 -4.48 -24.58
N PRO A 367 13.70 -3.30 -24.08
CA PRO A 367 14.13 -2.03 -24.67
C PRO A 367 15.62 -1.83 -24.48
N ALA A 368 16.23 -0.92 -25.25
CA ALA A 368 17.62 -0.54 -25.02
C ALA A 368 17.82 -0.02 -23.58
N VAL A 369 18.99 -0.30 -23.00
CA VAL A 369 19.36 0.21 -21.68
C VAL A 369 19.57 1.72 -21.76
N SER A 370 18.79 2.47 -20.99
CA SER A 370 18.86 3.93 -20.91
C SER A 370 18.82 4.41 -19.47
N ALA A 371 19.38 5.59 -19.21
CA ALA A 371 19.39 6.18 -17.86
C ALA A 371 17.95 6.42 -17.36
N PRO A 372 17.63 5.98 -16.13
CA PRO A 372 16.31 6.18 -15.54
C PRO A 372 16.10 7.63 -15.08
N ALA A 373 14.84 8.09 -15.11
CA ALA A 373 14.46 9.43 -14.66
C ALA A 373 14.26 9.52 -13.14
N ASP A 374 13.63 8.51 -12.55
CA ASP A 374 13.17 8.45 -11.16
C ASP A 374 13.30 7.02 -10.60
N PHE A 375 13.01 6.80 -9.31
CA PHE A 375 13.03 5.46 -8.72
C PHE A 375 11.74 4.67 -8.94
N TYR A 376 10.58 5.34 -9.00
CA TYR A 376 9.30 4.67 -9.16
C TYR A 376 9.21 3.82 -10.44
N PHE A 377 9.33 4.45 -11.61
CA PHE A 377 9.22 3.77 -12.90
C PHE A 377 10.43 2.88 -13.19
N PHE A 378 11.62 3.29 -12.71
CA PHE A 378 12.81 2.46 -12.81
C PHE A 378 12.64 1.14 -12.05
N GLY A 379 12.23 1.23 -10.77
CA GLY A 379 11.91 0.08 -9.94
C GLY A 379 10.88 -0.81 -10.59
N GLY A 380 9.72 -0.25 -10.95
CA GLY A 380 8.62 -1.00 -11.57
C GLY A 380 9.07 -1.79 -12.81
N HIS A 381 9.84 -1.16 -13.70
CA HIS A 381 10.38 -1.81 -14.90
C HIS A 381 11.32 -2.96 -14.56
N VAL A 382 12.32 -2.76 -13.69
CA VAL A 382 13.26 -3.85 -13.36
C VAL A 382 12.59 -4.99 -12.60
N ALA A 383 11.59 -4.70 -11.77
CA ALA A 383 10.80 -5.73 -11.10
C ALA A 383 10.00 -6.56 -12.11
N MET A 384 9.32 -5.92 -13.07
CA MET A 384 8.62 -6.61 -14.15
C MET A 384 9.58 -7.49 -14.97
N VAL A 385 10.75 -6.96 -15.38
CA VAL A 385 11.73 -7.74 -16.14
C VAL A 385 12.28 -8.91 -15.32
N SER A 386 12.51 -8.74 -14.01
CA SER A 386 12.95 -9.82 -13.12
C SER A 386 11.95 -10.98 -13.01
N ARG A 387 10.64 -10.69 -13.15
CA ARG A 387 9.61 -11.73 -13.18
C ARG A 387 9.77 -12.68 -14.36
N LEU A 388 10.27 -12.21 -15.51
CA LEU A 388 10.50 -13.04 -16.69
C LEU A 388 11.51 -14.17 -16.39
N ALA A 389 12.60 -13.87 -15.68
CA ALA A 389 13.60 -14.88 -15.29
C ALA A 389 13.02 -15.92 -14.31
N LEU A 390 12.21 -15.49 -13.34
CA LEU A 390 11.57 -16.41 -12.40
C LEU A 390 10.56 -17.33 -13.07
N ILE A 391 9.75 -16.79 -14.01
CA ILE A 391 8.80 -17.57 -14.79
C ILE A 391 9.56 -18.56 -15.69
N ALA A 392 10.60 -18.10 -16.39
CA ALA A 392 11.43 -18.95 -17.25
C ALA A 392 12.06 -20.13 -16.49
N ASP A 393 12.58 -19.89 -15.28
CA ASP A 393 13.09 -20.97 -14.41
C ASP A 393 11.98 -21.95 -14.02
N HIS A 394 10.80 -21.43 -13.63
CA HIS A 394 9.67 -22.28 -13.21
C HIS A 394 9.14 -23.19 -14.34
N VAL A 395 9.20 -22.74 -15.60
CA VAL A 395 8.83 -23.56 -16.78
C VAL A 395 10.00 -24.31 -17.42
N GLY A 396 11.19 -24.27 -16.81
CA GLY A 396 12.36 -25.01 -17.28
C GLY A 396 13.13 -24.40 -18.46
N ARG A 397 12.81 -23.16 -18.87
CA ARG A 397 13.52 -22.42 -19.94
C ARG A 397 14.70 -21.62 -19.41
N LYS A 398 15.68 -22.34 -18.84
CA LYS A 398 16.87 -21.75 -18.22
C LYS A 398 17.75 -20.99 -19.21
N ASP A 399 17.66 -21.29 -20.49
CA ASP A 399 18.33 -20.56 -21.58
C ASP A 399 17.88 -19.09 -21.69
N LEU A 400 16.67 -18.78 -21.22
CA LEU A 400 16.12 -17.41 -21.23
C LEU A 400 16.55 -16.56 -20.03
N ILE A 401 17.16 -17.16 -19.00
CA ILE A 401 17.57 -16.44 -17.78
C ILE A 401 18.76 -15.49 -18.03
N PRO A 402 19.88 -15.92 -18.67
CA PRO A 402 21.07 -15.06 -18.79
C PRO A 402 20.87 -13.72 -19.51
N PRO A 403 20.06 -13.63 -20.60
CA PRO A 403 19.74 -12.35 -21.22
C PRO A 403 19.04 -11.38 -20.25
N VAL A 404 18.08 -11.88 -19.46
CA VAL A 404 17.36 -11.09 -18.46
C VAL A 404 18.29 -10.59 -17.37
N ILE A 405 19.14 -11.47 -16.82
CA ILE A 405 20.10 -11.08 -15.76
C ILE A 405 21.12 -10.07 -16.27
N THR A 406 21.62 -10.24 -17.50
CA THR A 406 22.53 -9.28 -18.14
C THR A 406 21.87 -7.91 -18.29
N TYR A 407 20.61 -7.87 -18.75
CA TYR A 407 19.85 -6.64 -18.87
C TYR A 407 19.66 -5.95 -17.51
N LEU A 408 19.19 -6.69 -16.50
CA LEU A 408 18.98 -6.15 -15.15
C LEU A 408 20.25 -5.58 -14.53
N LYS A 409 21.39 -6.30 -14.63
CA LYS A 409 22.69 -5.79 -14.14
C LYS A 409 23.09 -4.49 -14.83
N SER A 410 22.81 -4.37 -16.12
CA SER A 410 23.10 -3.17 -16.90
C SER A 410 22.22 -1.99 -16.49
N MET A 411 20.97 -2.24 -16.12
CA MET A 411 20.09 -1.21 -15.55
C MET A 411 20.50 -0.82 -14.12
N PHE A 412 20.86 -1.79 -13.27
CA PHE A 412 21.24 -1.51 -11.88
C PHE A 412 22.52 -0.69 -11.73
N ILE A 413 23.38 -0.63 -12.76
CA ILE A 413 24.60 0.18 -12.70
C ILE A 413 24.30 1.66 -12.40
N PHE A 414 23.14 2.17 -12.82
CA PHE A 414 22.71 3.54 -12.56
C PHE A 414 22.49 3.84 -11.06
N LEU A 415 22.17 2.84 -10.24
CA LEU A 415 22.10 3.01 -8.77
C LEU A 415 23.49 3.13 -8.12
N PHE A 416 24.55 2.74 -8.84
CA PHE A 416 25.91 2.64 -8.30
C PHE A 416 26.87 3.68 -8.88
N GLN A 417 26.38 4.55 -9.78
CA GLN A 417 27.17 5.57 -10.46
C GLN A 417 26.70 6.97 -10.07
N SER A 418 27.62 7.78 -9.55
CA SER A 418 27.35 9.15 -9.11
C SER A 418 26.90 10.09 -10.25
N ALA A 419 27.15 9.72 -11.50
CA ALA A 419 26.72 10.47 -12.69
C ALA A 419 25.24 10.25 -13.05
N SER A 420 24.57 9.23 -12.48
CA SER A 420 23.15 8.99 -12.72
C SER A 420 22.27 10.06 -12.08
N THR A 421 21.15 10.37 -12.73
CA THR A 421 20.11 11.27 -12.23
C THR A 421 19.33 10.64 -11.08
N ALA A 422 18.83 9.42 -11.29
CA ALA A 422 18.24 8.60 -10.24
C ALA A 422 19.33 7.76 -9.58
N VAL A 423 19.85 8.25 -8.45
CA VAL A 423 20.93 7.61 -7.68
C VAL A 423 20.68 7.80 -6.19
N PRO A 424 20.90 6.78 -5.34
CA PRO A 424 20.66 6.89 -3.91
C PRO A 424 21.64 7.86 -3.25
N ALA A 425 21.14 8.69 -2.35
CA ALA A 425 21.92 9.51 -1.42
C ALA A 425 21.44 9.25 0.01
N TYR A 426 22.34 9.43 0.99
CA TYR A 426 21.96 9.38 2.40
C TYR A 426 21.54 10.77 2.86
N GLU A 427 20.28 10.93 3.25
CA GLU A 427 19.74 12.18 3.77
C GLU A 427 20.12 12.33 5.24
N THR A 428 20.78 13.43 5.58
CA THR A 428 21.51 13.60 6.85
C THR A 428 20.72 14.30 7.95
N ALA A 429 19.66 15.06 7.61
CA ALA A 429 18.90 15.82 8.60
C ALA A 429 17.90 14.94 9.36
N TRP A 430 17.21 14.04 8.65
CA TRP A 430 16.23 13.10 9.18
C TRP A 430 16.78 11.67 9.27
N GLY A 431 17.68 11.26 8.36
CA GLY A 431 18.27 9.92 8.35
C GLY A 431 17.48 8.92 7.51
N GLY A 432 18.00 8.60 6.32
CA GLY A 432 17.48 7.57 5.43
C GLY A 432 18.10 7.62 4.04
N ILE A 433 17.73 6.68 3.17
CA ILE A 433 18.08 6.75 1.74
C ILE A 433 17.01 7.57 1.02
N ILE A 434 17.42 8.43 0.09
CA ILE A 434 16.52 9.14 -0.83
C ILE A 434 17.05 9.09 -2.26
N ASN A 435 16.19 9.36 -3.24
CA ASN A 435 16.65 9.75 -4.57
C ASN A 435 17.32 11.13 -4.50
N ARG A 436 18.61 11.21 -4.85
CA ARG A 436 19.38 12.46 -4.83
C ARG A 436 18.71 13.58 -5.61
N ALA A 437 18.04 13.28 -6.73
CA ALA A 437 17.41 14.30 -7.56
C ALA A 437 16.28 15.06 -6.86
N GLY A 438 15.63 14.45 -5.85
CA GLY A 438 14.47 15.02 -5.16
C GLY A 438 14.77 15.75 -3.86
N TYR A 439 16.05 15.90 -3.46
CA TYR A 439 16.41 16.42 -2.13
C TYR A 439 15.85 17.82 -1.82
N ASN A 440 15.56 18.63 -2.84
CA ASN A 440 15.03 19.99 -2.71
C ASN A 440 13.84 20.24 -3.65
N ASN A 441 13.17 19.18 -4.11
CA ASN A 441 12.00 19.32 -4.96
C ASN A 441 11.01 18.17 -4.73
N VAL A 442 9.92 18.47 -4.03
CA VAL A 442 8.87 17.49 -3.68
C VAL A 442 8.16 16.90 -4.90
N TRP A 443 8.24 17.55 -6.05
CA TRP A 443 7.62 17.09 -7.30
C TRP A 443 8.48 16.08 -8.07
N VAL A 444 9.73 15.85 -7.64
CA VAL A 444 10.59 14.82 -8.22
C VAL A 444 10.31 13.49 -7.53
N ASP A 445 10.10 12.45 -8.34
CA ASP A 445 9.96 11.07 -7.86
C ASP A 445 8.89 10.96 -6.76
N TYR A 446 7.76 11.64 -6.98
CA TYR A 446 6.60 11.66 -6.09
C TYR A 446 6.88 12.04 -4.63
N GLY A 447 7.96 12.81 -4.39
CA GLY A 447 8.35 13.23 -3.06
C GLY A 447 9.25 12.23 -2.35
N ASN A 448 9.92 11.30 -3.06
CA ASN A 448 10.88 10.38 -2.47
C ASN A 448 11.99 11.11 -1.66
N GLY A 449 12.41 12.30 -2.09
CA GLY A 449 13.33 13.16 -1.32
C GLY A 449 12.82 13.60 0.07
N TYR A 450 11.51 13.46 0.29
CA TYR A 450 10.75 13.83 1.48
C TYR A 450 10.13 12.61 2.15
N TYR A 451 10.71 11.43 1.94
CA TYR A 451 10.29 10.18 2.58
C TYR A 451 8.92 9.65 2.15
N ASN A 452 8.36 10.18 1.06
CA ASN A 452 7.17 9.57 0.45
C ASN A 452 7.56 8.26 -0.24
N ASP A 453 6.70 7.25 -0.11
CA ASP A 453 6.64 6.10 -1.01
C ASP A 453 7.90 5.21 -1.03
N HIS A 454 8.76 5.33 -0.03
CA HIS A 454 10.00 4.53 0.06
C HIS A 454 9.72 3.02 -0.05
N HIS A 455 8.70 2.53 0.64
CA HIS A 455 8.31 1.12 0.61
C HIS A 455 7.73 0.69 -0.75
N PHE A 456 7.09 1.59 -1.52
CA PHE A 456 6.68 1.32 -2.90
C PHE A 456 7.91 1.20 -3.80
N HIS A 457 8.77 2.23 -3.79
CA HIS A 457 9.91 2.34 -4.73
C HIS A 457 10.96 1.26 -4.44
N TYR A 458 11.36 1.13 -3.17
CA TYR A 458 12.51 0.31 -2.79
C TYR A 458 12.16 -1.18 -2.79
N GLY A 459 10.88 -1.51 -2.60
CA GLY A 459 10.33 -2.85 -2.83
C GLY A 459 10.70 -3.43 -4.17
N TYR A 460 10.50 -2.64 -5.23
CA TYR A 460 10.81 -3.06 -6.58
C TYR A 460 12.30 -3.34 -6.80
N PHE A 461 13.18 -2.48 -6.28
CA PHE A 461 14.63 -2.72 -6.36
C PHE A 461 15.06 -3.95 -5.57
N LEU A 462 14.51 -4.16 -4.37
CA LEU A 462 14.80 -5.35 -3.57
C LEU A 462 14.34 -6.64 -4.27
N ALA A 463 13.15 -6.63 -4.88
CA ALA A 463 12.64 -7.75 -5.65
C ALA A 463 13.55 -8.08 -6.84
N ALA A 464 13.86 -7.10 -7.68
CA ALA A 464 14.71 -7.30 -8.86
C ALA A 464 16.16 -7.66 -8.48
N GLY A 465 16.73 -6.98 -7.48
CA GLY A 465 18.07 -7.27 -6.96
C GLY A 465 18.18 -8.67 -6.37
N ALA A 466 17.12 -9.17 -5.72
CA ALA A 466 17.08 -10.53 -5.21
C ALA A 466 17.12 -11.57 -6.34
N VAL A 467 16.44 -11.31 -7.46
CA VAL A 467 16.50 -12.18 -8.64
C VAL A 467 17.90 -12.16 -9.27
N ILE A 468 18.57 -11.01 -9.39
CA ILE A 468 19.95 -10.96 -9.85
C ILE A 468 20.84 -11.82 -8.93
N ALA A 469 20.75 -11.58 -7.62
CA ALA A 469 21.54 -12.30 -6.62
C ALA A 469 21.30 -13.82 -6.62
N LYS A 470 20.09 -14.27 -6.96
CA LYS A 470 19.73 -15.70 -7.07
C LYS A 470 20.54 -16.41 -8.16
N TYR A 471 20.90 -15.71 -9.24
CA TYR A 471 21.60 -16.27 -10.39
C TYR A 471 23.04 -15.76 -10.55
N ASP A 472 23.47 -14.77 -9.77
CA ASP A 472 24.82 -14.19 -9.80
C ASP A 472 25.32 -13.87 -8.38
N SER A 473 26.04 -14.82 -7.78
CA SER A 473 26.62 -14.66 -6.45
C SER A 473 27.73 -13.60 -6.40
N ALA A 474 28.42 -13.33 -7.51
CA ALA A 474 29.46 -12.32 -7.56
C ALA A 474 28.84 -10.92 -7.47
N TRP A 475 27.74 -10.68 -8.21
CA TRP A 475 26.96 -9.45 -8.10
C TRP A 475 26.43 -9.25 -6.69
N LEU A 476 25.89 -10.31 -6.07
CA LEU A 476 25.45 -10.25 -4.66
C LEU A 476 26.59 -9.82 -3.74
N ASN A 477 27.77 -10.43 -3.85
CA ASN A 477 28.91 -10.10 -2.99
C ASN A 477 29.36 -8.64 -3.16
N THR A 478 29.28 -8.09 -4.37
CA THR A 478 29.66 -6.69 -4.64
C THR A 478 28.61 -5.70 -4.14
N TYR A 479 27.31 -5.95 -4.37
CA TYR A 479 26.26 -4.95 -4.19
C TYR A 479 25.34 -5.18 -2.98
N ARG A 480 25.59 -6.21 -2.17
CA ARG A 480 24.82 -6.50 -0.95
C ARG A 480 24.69 -5.29 -0.03
N GLY A 481 25.77 -4.54 0.18
CA GLY A 481 25.77 -3.36 1.04
C GLY A 481 24.76 -2.30 0.59
N THR A 482 24.80 -1.93 -0.69
CA THR A 482 23.88 -0.94 -1.25
C THR A 482 22.43 -1.38 -1.17
N MET A 483 22.15 -2.64 -1.52
CA MET A 483 20.80 -3.19 -1.43
C MET A 483 20.30 -3.27 0.02
N ASN A 484 21.19 -3.55 0.97
CA ASN A 484 20.85 -3.55 2.39
C ASN A 484 20.47 -2.16 2.92
N TRP A 485 20.90 -1.06 2.31
CA TRP A 485 20.43 0.27 2.74
C TRP A 485 18.96 0.48 2.38
N PHE A 486 18.52 0.05 1.20
CA PHE A 486 17.09 0.03 0.85
C PHE A 486 16.30 -0.86 1.82
N LEU A 487 16.83 -2.05 2.13
CA LEU A 487 16.21 -2.96 3.10
C LEU A 487 16.09 -2.33 4.49
N ARG A 488 17.17 -1.70 4.99
CA ARG A 488 17.18 -1.02 6.29
C ARG A 488 16.18 0.12 6.33
N ASP A 489 16.02 0.86 5.24
CA ASP A 489 15.08 1.99 5.21
C ASP A 489 13.62 1.55 5.41
N ILE A 490 13.20 0.46 4.76
CA ILE A 490 11.78 0.04 4.77
C ILE A 490 11.44 -1.06 5.77
N VAL A 491 12.41 -1.88 6.21
CA VAL A 491 12.18 -3.02 7.11
C VAL A 491 13.16 -3.12 8.29
N ASN A 492 13.82 -2.03 8.70
CA ASN A 492 14.65 -2.08 9.92
C ASN A 492 13.79 -2.47 11.14
N PRO A 493 14.10 -3.58 11.84
CA PRO A 493 13.29 -4.04 12.95
C PRO A 493 13.73 -3.46 14.31
N SER A 494 14.79 -2.64 14.35
CA SER A 494 15.51 -2.32 15.59
C SER A 494 15.93 -0.86 15.71
N LYS A 495 15.70 -0.27 16.89
CA LYS A 495 16.20 1.09 17.23
C LYS A 495 17.73 1.15 17.39
N SER A 496 18.40 -0.01 17.41
CA SER A 496 19.86 -0.07 17.50
C SER A 496 20.55 0.27 16.18
N ASP A 497 19.82 0.44 15.08
CA ASP A 497 20.36 1.01 13.84
C ASP A 497 20.49 2.55 14.01
N PRO A 498 21.72 3.11 13.98
CA PRO A 498 21.93 4.54 14.19
C PRO A 498 21.66 5.39 12.93
N HIS A 499 21.17 4.80 11.85
CA HIS A 499 21.00 5.49 10.56
C HIS A 499 19.59 5.40 9.97
N PHE A 500 18.75 4.46 10.44
CA PHE A 500 17.43 4.23 9.89
C PHE A 500 16.37 4.10 10.99
N ALA A 501 15.20 4.71 10.78
CA ALA A 501 14.04 4.53 11.66
C ALA A 501 13.55 3.06 11.63
N VAL A 502 12.85 2.62 12.68
CA VAL A 502 12.25 1.28 12.72
C VAL A 502 11.08 1.24 11.74
N THR A 503 11.13 0.34 10.74
CA THR A 503 10.10 0.14 9.70
C THR A 503 9.43 1.45 9.28
N ARG A 504 10.18 2.34 8.63
CA ARG A 504 9.85 3.77 8.45
C ARG A 504 8.39 4.09 8.15
N SER A 505 7.81 3.42 7.15
CA SER A 505 6.43 3.68 6.70
C SER A 505 5.36 2.99 7.55
N ARG A 506 5.74 2.13 8.50
CA ARG A 506 4.81 1.21 9.18
C ARG A 506 4.26 1.78 10.47
N ASP A 507 2.94 1.96 10.49
CA ASP A 507 2.17 2.26 11.70
C ASP A 507 1.54 0.97 12.24
N TRP A 508 2.12 0.41 13.30
CA TRP A 508 1.68 -0.88 13.85
C TRP A 508 0.28 -0.79 14.46
N PHE A 509 -0.10 0.35 15.02
CA PHE A 509 -1.42 0.56 15.61
C PHE A 509 -2.50 0.83 14.55
N ALA A 510 -2.17 1.50 13.45
CA ALA A 510 -3.07 1.62 12.30
C ALA A 510 -3.24 0.30 11.54
N GLY A 511 -2.24 -0.57 11.60
CA GLY A 511 -2.24 -1.87 10.96
C GLY A 511 -1.86 -1.82 9.48
N HIS A 512 -1.44 -0.68 8.94
CA HIS A 512 -0.97 -0.52 7.57
C HIS A 512 0.13 0.53 7.50
N SER A 513 0.77 0.64 6.34
CA SER A 513 1.78 1.65 6.06
C SER A 513 1.16 2.98 5.64
N TRP A 514 1.92 4.06 5.83
CA TRP A 514 1.61 5.38 5.32
C TRP A 514 2.62 5.78 4.26
N ALA A 515 2.10 6.21 3.11
CA ALA A 515 2.84 6.66 1.94
C ALA A 515 3.51 8.01 2.24
N SER A 516 2.76 8.96 2.79
CA SER A 516 3.23 10.31 3.07
C SER A 516 4.32 10.33 4.16
N GLY A 517 5.45 10.92 3.82
CA GLY A 517 6.55 11.25 4.72
C GLY A 517 6.43 12.67 5.27
N ILE A 518 7.47 13.47 5.11
CA ILE A 518 7.55 14.85 5.63
C ILE A 518 7.09 15.91 4.63
N ALA A 519 6.64 15.51 3.44
CA ALA A 519 6.12 16.42 2.43
C ALA A 519 4.97 17.28 2.99
N ASN A 520 4.70 18.44 2.37
CA ASN A 520 3.59 19.33 2.74
C ASN A 520 3.61 19.82 4.21
N GLY A 521 4.80 19.99 4.81
CA GLY A 521 4.93 20.33 6.24
C GLY A 521 4.44 19.24 7.20
N ALA A 522 4.29 18.03 6.66
CA ALA A 522 3.72 16.81 7.23
C ALA A 522 2.32 16.95 7.86
N GLY A 523 1.43 17.58 7.08
CA GLY A 523 -0.02 17.53 7.28
C GLY A 523 -0.63 16.11 7.18
N PRO A 524 -1.90 15.97 6.76
CA PRO A 524 -2.57 14.67 6.78
C PRO A 524 -1.83 13.64 5.92
N ARG A 525 -1.70 12.43 6.47
CA ARG A 525 -1.09 11.30 5.75
C ARG A 525 -2.13 10.55 4.94
N ASP A 526 -1.64 9.84 3.95
CA ASP A 526 -2.40 9.02 3.01
C ASP A 526 -1.71 7.68 2.74
N GLN A 527 -2.51 6.73 2.30
CA GLN A 527 -2.06 5.47 1.72
C GLN A 527 -2.99 5.19 0.54
N GLU A 528 -2.48 5.32 -0.67
CA GLU A 528 -3.23 5.01 -1.88
C GLU A 528 -3.08 3.52 -2.24
N SER A 529 -1.84 3.09 -2.51
CA SER A 529 -1.53 1.80 -3.15
C SER A 529 -1.15 0.70 -2.16
N VAL A 530 -2.14 -0.03 -1.62
CA VAL A 530 -1.85 -1.15 -0.69
C VAL A 530 -1.21 -2.36 -1.40
N GLY A 531 -1.44 -2.51 -2.70
CA GLY A 531 -0.78 -3.52 -3.52
C GLY A 531 0.73 -3.29 -3.61
N GLU A 532 1.15 -2.03 -3.74
CA GLU A 532 2.57 -1.67 -3.72
C GLU A 532 3.19 -1.77 -2.33
N ALA A 533 2.47 -1.49 -1.25
CA ALA A 533 2.98 -1.73 0.10
C ALA A 533 3.28 -3.23 0.33
N VAL A 534 2.35 -4.10 -0.06
CA VAL A 534 2.54 -5.56 -0.03
C VAL A 534 3.73 -5.98 -0.88
N ASN A 535 3.86 -5.43 -2.09
CA ASN A 535 5.03 -5.67 -2.94
C ASN A 535 6.34 -5.16 -2.33
N GLY A 536 6.31 -4.03 -1.61
CA GLY A 536 7.38 -3.49 -0.79
C GLY A 536 8.01 -4.52 0.11
N TYR A 537 7.17 -5.11 0.95
CA TYR A 537 7.58 -6.14 1.90
C TYR A 537 7.84 -7.50 1.23
N TYR A 538 7.22 -7.79 0.09
CA TYR A 538 7.55 -8.96 -0.72
C TYR A 538 8.96 -8.87 -1.34
N GLY A 539 9.36 -7.69 -1.82
CA GLY A 539 10.75 -7.45 -2.26
C GLY A 539 11.75 -7.65 -1.13
N ALA A 540 11.45 -7.16 0.07
CA ALA A 540 12.25 -7.40 1.27
C ALA A 540 12.32 -8.89 1.65
N LEU A 541 11.20 -9.63 1.52
CA LEU A 541 11.14 -11.08 1.72
C LEU A 541 12.08 -11.82 0.76
N LEU A 542 12.03 -11.50 -0.54
CA LEU A 542 12.89 -12.11 -1.55
C LEU A 542 14.37 -11.84 -1.28
N TRP A 543 14.71 -10.60 -0.93
CA TRP A 543 16.08 -10.23 -0.60
C TRP A 543 16.59 -10.92 0.67
N ALA A 544 15.76 -11.00 1.71
CA ALA A 544 16.10 -11.72 2.93
C ALA A 544 16.29 -13.23 2.68
N ASP A 545 15.48 -13.82 1.79
CA ASP A 545 15.61 -15.23 1.41
C ASP A 545 16.93 -15.49 0.68
N VAL A 546 17.25 -14.73 -0.36
CA VAL A 546 18.48 -14.95 -1.16
C VAL A 546 19.75 -14.64 -0.36
N THR A 547 19.67 -13.76 0.64
CA THR A 547 20.79 -13.41 1.52
C THR A 547 20.94 -14.36 2.71
N GLY A 548 19.98 -15.27 2.92
CA GLY A 548 19.99 -16.24 4.02
C GLY A 548 19.59 -15.67 5.39
N ASN A 549 18.90 -14.52 5.45
CA ASN A 549 18.48 -13.89 6.70
C ASN A 549 17.07 -14.35 7.12
N ALA A 550 17.01 -15.46 7.86
CA ALA A 550 15.75 -16.08 8.29
C ALA A 550 14.89 -15.16 9.20
N ASN A 551 15.52 -14.35 10.05
CA ASN A 551 14.83 -13.42 10.95
C ASN A 551 14.11 -12.33 10.16
N ILE A 552 14.82 -11.67 9.24
CA ILE A 552 14.24 -10.64 8.38
C ILE A 552 13.22 -11.23 7.40
N LYS A 553 13.44 -12.46 6.91
CA LYS A 553 12.45 -13.20 6.12
C LYS A 553 11.13 -13.35 6.88
N ASN A 554 11.16 -13.82 8.13
CA ASN A 554 9.95 -13.96 8.94
C ASN A 554 9.31 -12.61 9.30
N TYR A 555 10.13 -11.59 9.56
CA TYR A 555 9.65 -10.23 9.79
C TYR A 555 8.93 -9.66 8.57
N ALA A 556 9.50 -9.81 7.37
CA ALA A 556 8.86 -9.40 6.11
C ALA A 556 7.54 -10.16 5.87
N ARG A 557 7.47 -11.46 6.20
CA ARG A 557 6.20 -12.22 6.15
C ARG A 557 5.14 -11.66 7.09
N LEU A 558 5.52 -11.23 8.30
CA LEU A 558 4.59 -10.57 9.24
C LEU A 558 4.12 -9.22 8.71
N LEU A 559 5.01 -8.42 8.12
CA LEU A 559 4.66 -7.14 7.50
C LEU A 559 3.66 -7.35 6.34
N ILE A 560 3.90 -8.34 5.47
CA ILE A 560 2.97 -8.69 4.38
C ILE A 560 1.60 -9.11 4.94
N ALA A 561 1.56 -10.04 5.89
CA ALA A 561 0.30 -10.48 6.51
C ALA A 561 -0.42 -9.34 7.23
N ASN A 562 0.38 -8.44 7.82
CA ASN A 562 0.05 -7.13 8.37
C ASN A 562 -0.85 -6.31 7.42
N GLU A 563 -0.20 -5.93 6.33
CA GLU A 563 -0.71 -5.07 5.27
C GLU A 563 -1.92 -5.67 4.56
N GLN A 564 -1.86 -6.97 4.23
CA GLN A 564 -2.96 -7.69 3.59
C GLN A 564 -4.22 -7.69 4.46
N HIS A 565 -4.06 -7.92 5.77
CA HIS A 565 -5.19 -7.89 6.69
C HIS A 565 -5.81 -6.49 6.77
N ALA A 566 -5.02 -5.42 6.80
CA ALA A 566 -5.58 -4.08 6.78
C ALA A 566 -6.22 -3.71 5.44
N ALA A 567 -5.66 -4.12 4.30
CA ALA A 567 -6.30 -3.96 3.00
C ALA A 567 -7.67 -4.65 2.94
N GLN A 568 -7.76 -5.88 3.43
CA GLN A 568 -9.02 -6.64 3.50
C GLN A 568 -10.08 -6.01 4.41
N VAL A 569 -9.65 -5.27 5.43
CA VAL A 569 -10.57 -4.58 6.34
C VAL A 569 -10.98 -3.21 5.78
N TYR A 570 -10.02 -2.37 5.35
CA TYR A 570 -10.27 -0.95 5.07
C TYR A 570 -10.36 -0.58 3.58
N TRP A 571 -9.81 -1.39 2.68
CA TRP A 571 -9.89 -1.14 1.23
C TRP A 571 -10.90 -2.04 0.55
N HIS A 572 -11.03 -3.29 0.99
CA HIS A 572 -11.96 -4.24 0.37
C HIS A 572 -13.36 -4.08 0.97
N LEU A 573 -14.27 -3.48 0.20
CA LEU A 573 -15.63 -3.22 0.66
C LEU A 573 -16.58 -4.33 0.21
N TYR A 574 -17.43 -4.76 1.14
CA TYR A 574 -18.41 -5.81 0.89
C TYR A 574 -19.82 -5.21 0.96
N PRO A 575 -20.51 -4.98 -0.17
CA PRO A 575 -21.84 -4.38 -0.19
C PRO A 575 -22.86 -5.08 0.71
N LYS A 576 -22.71 -6.39 0.89
CA LYS A 576 -23.63 -7.23 1.69
C LYS A 576 -23.25 -7.37 3.16
N ALA A 577 -22.13 -6.78 3.60
CA ALA A 577 -21.74 -6.84 5.01
C ALA A 577 -22.72 -6.03 5.88
N SER A 578 -22.96 -6.51 7.10
CA SER A 578 -23.87 -5.86 8.05
C SER A 578 -23.33 -4.49 8.47
N SER A 579 -24.19 -3.48 8.48
CA SER A 579 -23.86 -2.13 8.99
C SER A 579 -23.69 -2.06 10.50
N THR A 580 -24.13 -3.10 11.22
CA THR A 580 -24.07 -3.17 12.69
C THR A 580 -23.01 -4.15 13.20
N ASP A 581 -22.29 -4.81 12.30
CA ASP A 581 -21.15 -5.61 12.69
C ASP A 581 -20.09 -4.69 13.33
N ARG A 582 -19.66 -5.05 14.53
CA ARG A 582 -18.65 -4.29 15.27
C ARG A 582 -17.32 -4.22 14.52
N ASP A 583 -17.05 -5.17 13.62
CA ASP A 583 -15.80 -5.26 12.87
C ASP A 583 -15.93 -4.72 11.43
N GLN A 584 -17.06 -4.09 11.10
CA GLN A 584 -17.24 -3.35 9.83
C GLN A 584 -16.76 -1.89 9.97
N PRO A 585 -15.69 -1.46 9.27
CA PRO A 585 -15.21 -0.08 9.33
C PRO A 585 -16.12 0.97 8.68
N TYR A 586 -16.98 0.56 7.75
CA TYR A 586 -17.88 1.47 7.02
C TYR A 586 -19.35 1.06 7.21
N PRO A 587 -20.02 1.51 8.30
CA PRO A 587 -21.44 1.28 8.51
C PRO A 587 -22.34 1.89 7.42
N GLU A 588 -21.83 2.85 6.65
CA GLU A 588 -22.53 3.51 5.53
C GLU A 588 -22.70 2.55 4.34
N GLN A 589 -23.94 2.20 4.00
CA GLN A 589 -24.23 1.29 2.87
C GLN A 589 -23.71 1.85 1.54
N ALA A 590 -23.84 3.16 1.33
CA ALA A 590 -23.41 3.80 0.09
C ALA A 590 -21.89 3.73 -0.10
N MET A 591 -21.10 3.87 0.99
CA MET A 591 -19.65 3.63 0.97
C MET A 591 -19.36 2.18 0.57
N ARG A 592 -20.02 1.19 1.20
CA ARG A 592 -19.79 -0.23 0.87
C ARG A 592 -20.14 -0.59 -0.58
N ASN A 593 -21.08 0.12 -1.20
CA ASN A 593 -21.45 -0.07 -2.60
C ASN A 593 -20.36 0.38 -3.59
N LEU A 594 -19.33 1.09 -3.15
CA LEU A 594 -18.17 1.46 -3.97
C LEU A 594 -17.20 0.28 -4.20
N VAL A 595 -17.36 -0.84 -3.47
CA VAL A 595 -16.60 -2.10 -3.59
C VAL A 595 -15.12 -2.01 -3.24
N THR A 596 -14.45 -0.91 -3.54
CA THR A 596 -13.05 -0.67 -3.20
C THR A 596 -12.81 0.78 -2.80
N VAL A 597 -11.88 0.99 -1.89
CA VAL A 597 -11.32 2.30 -1.56
C VAL A 597 -10.12 2.55 -2.45
N GLY A 598 -9.92 3.79 -2.89
CA GLY A 598 -8.73 4.23 -3.63
C GLY A 598 -7.69 4.83 -2.68
N ASN A 599 -8.11 5.64 -1.72
CA ASN A 599 -7.22 6.25 -0.74
C ASN A 599 -7.81 6.22 0.68
N VAL A 600 -6.98 5.88 1.67
CA VAL A 600 -7.25 6.09 3.09
C VAL A 600 -6.28 7.14 3.62
N MET A 601 -6.83 8.22 4.17
CA MET A 601 -6.13 9.31 4.81
C MET A 601 -6.45 9.40 6.30
N ASP A 602 -5.76 10.26 7.03
CA ASP A 602 -6.08 10.56 8.44
C ASP A 602 -7.54 11.01 8.63
N PHE A 603 -8.06 11.86 7.72
CA PHE A 603 -9.37 12.51 7.84
C PHE A 603 -10.39 12.11 6.77
N GLN A 604 -10.04 11.24 5.83
CA GLN A 604 -10.92 10.85 4.72
C GLN A 604 -10.58 9.43 4.26
N ALA A 605 -11.58 8.68 3.79
CA ALA A 605 -11.35 7.44 3.05
C ALA A 605 -12.37 7.35 1.92
N GLY A 606 -11.95 7.04 0.69
CA GLY A 606 -12.85 7.07 -0.45
C GLY A 606 -12.34 6.40 -1.72
N ALA A 607 -13.26 6.19 -2.66
CA ALA A 607 -13.01 5.64 -3.98
C ALA A 607 -12.60 6.75 -4.97
N TRP A 608 -11.37 7.25 -4.83
CA TRP A 608 -10.75 8.25 -5.70
C TRP A 608 -9.22 8.08 -5.69
N LEU A 609 -8.55 8.67 -6.68
CA LEU A 609 -7.10 8.70 -6.84
C LEU A 609 -6.62 10.14 -7.01
N PHE A 610 -5.34 10.38 -6.81
CA PHE A 610 -4.76 11.73 -7.00
C PHE A 610 -4.88 12.28 -8.42
N TRP A 611 -5.20 11.43 -9.41
CA TRP A 611 -5.34 11.80 -10.82
C TRP A 611 -6.73 11.52 -11.43
N GLY A 612 -7.69 10.96 -10.68
CA GLY A 612 -9.02 10.68 -11.23
C GLY A 612 -9.88 9.72 -10.42
N ASP A 613 -11.03 9.39 -11.00
CA ASP A 613 -12.13 8.63 -10.37
C ASP A 613 -12.56 7.39 -11.18
N GLN A 614 -11.72 6.95 -12.13
CA GLN A 614 -12.01 5.77 -12.95
C GLN A 614 -12.01 4.51 -12.09
N LYS A 615 -13.09 3.74 -12.11
CA LYS A 615 -13.27 2.55 -11.26
C LYS A 615 -12.21 1.49 -11.53
N VAL A 616 -11.83 1.30 -12.79
CA VAL A 616 -10.78 0.36 -13.20
C VAL A 616 -9.43 0.74 -12.61
N GLN A 617 -9.11 2.04 -12.54
CA GLN A 617 -7.86 2.51 -11.94
C GLN A 617 -7.92 2.41 -10.42
N ILE A 618 -9.03 2.84 -9.80
CA ILE A 618 -9.24 2.78 -8.35
C ILE A 618 -9.07 1.34 -7.85
N ALA A 619 -9.64 0.36 -8.54
CA ALA A 619 -9.49 -1.04 -8.18
C ALA A 619 -8.10 -1.60 -8.50
N ALA A 620 -7.55 -1.28 -9.68
CA ALA A 620 -6.28 -1.85 -10.11
C ALA A 620 -5.10 -1.40 -9.25
N ILE A 621 -5.09 -0.16 -8.72
CA ILE A 621 -4.02 0.34 -7.85
C ILE A 621 -3.93 -0.45 -6.52
N GLN A 622 -5.04 -1.06 -6.07
CA GLN A 622 -5.04 -1.89 -4.86
C GLN A 622 -4.57 -3.33 -5.12
N ILE A 623 -4.40 -3.69 -6.40
CA ILE A 623 -4.04 -5.04 -6.85
C ILE A 623 -2.60 -5.08 -7.38
N LEU A 624 -2.18 -4.05 -8.12
CA LEU A 624 -0.86 -4.02 -8.75
C LEU A 624 0.24 -3.80 -7.70
N PRO A 625 1.49 -4.20 -8.00
CA PRO A 625 1.89 -5.08 -9.11
C PRO A 625 1.41 -6.51 -8.88
N VAL A 626 1.13 -7.25 -9.95
CA VAL A 626 0.67 -8.64 -9.84
C VAL A 626 1.86 -9.60 -9.79
N THR A 627 2.10 -10.13 -8.60
CA THR A 627 3.13 -11.12 -8.28
C THR A 627 2.48 -12.34 -7.62
N PRO A 628 3.21 -13.45 -7.39
CA PRO A 628 2.65 -14.61 -6.69
C PRO A 628 2.02 -14.30 -5.32
N ILE A 629 2.50 -13.30 -4.59
CA ILE A 629 2.01 -12.96 -3.25
C ILE A 629 0.55 -12.48 -3.25
N ASN A 630 0.06 -11.97 -4.38
CA ASN A 630 -1.31 -11.48 -4.52
C ASN A 630 -2.37 -12.58 -4.31
N GLU A 631 -1.99 -13.86 -4.33
CA GLU A 631 -2.88 -14.96 -3.96
C GLU A 631 -3.48 -14.84 -2.56
N TYR A 632 -2.78 -14.18 -1.63
CA TYR A 632 -3.27 -13.94 -0.27
C TYR A 632 -3.91 -12.55 -0.09
N MET A 633 -3.91 -11.73 -1.13
CA MET A 633 -4.33 -10.33 -1.02
C MET A 633 -5.85 -10.20 -0.91
N TYR A 634 -6.58 -10.87 -1.80
CA TYR A 634 -8.04 -10.77 -1.92
C TYR A 634 -8.70 -12.12 -2.07
N ASP A 635 -9.95 -12.21 -1.60
CA ASP A 635 -10.77 -13.40 -1.78
C ASP A 635 -11.57 -13.37 -3.10
N ALA A 636 -12.15 -14.51 -3.46
CA ALA A 636 -12.96 -14.65 -4.67
C ALA A 636 -14.24 -13.79 -4.66
N THR A 637 -14.79 -13.48 -3.48
CA THR A 637 -16.01 -12.68 -3.35
C THR A 637 -15.74 -11.23 -3.72
N TRP A 638 -14.66 -10.66 -3.17
CA TRP A 638 -14.25 -9.31 -3.50
C TRP A 638 -13.76 -9.21 -4.95
N ALA A 639 -12.98 -10.18 -5.44
CA ALA A 639 -12.53 -10.20 -6.82
C ALA A 639 -13.69 -10.23 -7.83
N GLN A 640 -14.75 -10.99 -7.56
CA GLN A 640 -15.98 -10.97 -8.36
C GLN A 640 -16.66 -9.60 -8.30
N ALA A 641 -16.80 -9.02 -7.10
CA ALA A 641 -17.44 -7.72 -6.92
C ALA A 641 -16.69 -6.60 -7.65
N VAL A 642 -15.36 -6.62 -7.64
CA VAL A 642 -14.51 -5.67 -8.37
C VAL A 642 -14.72 -5.81 -9.88
N TYR A 643 -14.76 -7.03 -10.40
CA TYR A 643 -15.05 -7.27 -11.82
C TYR A 643 -16.41 -6.69 -12.22
N ASP A 644 -17.45 -6.95 -11.44
CA ASP A 644 -18.80 -6.44 -11.71
C ASP A 644 -18.87 -4.91 -11.61
N TYR A 645 -18.20 -4.33 -10.59
CA TYR A 645 -18.13 -2.88 -10.37
C TYR A 645 -17.46 -2.12 -11.52
N THR A 646 -16.42 -2.71 -12.10
CA THR A 646 -15.61 -2.12 -13.18
C THR A 646 -16.10 -2.49 -14.58
N LEU A 647 -17.06 -3.42 -14.71
CA LEU A 647 -17.52 -3.97 -15.99
C LEU A 647 -17.89 -2.94 -17.06
N PRO A 648 -18.56 -1.80 -16.74
CA PRO A 648 -18.83 -0.76 -17.73
C PRO A 648 -17.56 -0.18 -18.37
N GLU A 649 -16.51 0.04 -17.59
CA GLU A 649 -15.22 0.58 -18.05
C GLU A 649 -14.39 -0.49 -18.76
N LEU A 650 -14.44 -1.74 -18.28
CA LEU A 650 -13.77 -2.87 -18.94
C LEU A 650 -14.26 -3.08 -20.38
N ASN A 651 -15.56 -2.89 -20.63
CA ASN A 651 -16.17 -3.03 -21.95
C ASN A 651 -15.99 -1.80 -22.86
N ASN A 652 -15.42 -0.71 -22.36
CA ASN A 652 -15.20 0.51 -23.14
C ASN A 652 -13.73 0.58 -23.62
N SER A 653 -13.55 0.71 -24.93
CA SER A 653 -12.22 0.74 -25.59
C SER A 653 -11.42 2.02 -25.31
N THR A 654 -12.02 3.07 -24.73
CA THR A 654 -11.29 4.29 -24.34
C THR A 654 -10.41 4.10 -23.11
N TYR A 655 -10.69 3.09 -22.29
CA TYR A 655 -9.87 2.75 -21.13
C TYR A 655 -8.75 1.80 -21.55
N GLY A 656 -7.52 2.11 -21.12
CA GLY A 656 -6.32 1.38 -21.49
C GLY A 656 -6.31 -0.07 -20.99
N ASP A 657 -5.75 -0.96 -21.80
CA ASP A 657 -5.67 -2.40 -21.50
C ASP A 657 -4.73 -2.67 -20.31
N GLU A 658 -3.79 -1.77 -20.01
CA GLU A 658 -2.87 -1.90 -18.89
C GLU A 658 -3.60 -2.08 -17.55
N TRP A 659 -4.65 -1.30 -17.29
CA TRP A 659 -5.47 -1.40 -16.08
C TRP A 659 -6.40 -2.60 -16.13
N LYS A 660 -6.98 -2.89 -17.31
CA LYS A 660 -7.85 -4.07 -17.50
C LYS A 660 -7.09 -5.37 -17.22
N SER A 661 -5.82 -5.43 -17.59
CA SER A 661 -4.96 -6.59 -17.37
C SER A 661 -4.90 -6.98 -15.90
N VAL A 662 -4.76 -5.99 -15.01
CA VAL A 662 -4.71 -6.15 -13.56
C VAL A 662 -6.04 -6.65 -13.01
N ILE A 663 -7.16 -6.06 -13.44
CA ILE A 663 -8.50 -6.50 -13.00
C ILE A 663 -8.78 -7.93 -13.43
N TYR A 664 -8.41 -8.32 -14.65
CA TYR A 664 -8.59 -9.70 -15.12
C TYR A 664 -7.75 -10.69 -14.31
N LEU A 665 -6.53 -10.31 -13.89
CA LEU A 665 -5.73 -11.15 -13.01
C LEU A 665 -6.38 -11.33 -11.63
N ALA A 666 -6.92 -10.27 -11.02
CA ALA A 666 -7.66 -10.44 -9.77
C ALA A 666 -8.91 -11.30 -9.96
N TYR A 667 -9.67 -11.06 -11.03
CA TYR A 667 -10.88 -11.82 -11.36
C TYR A 667 -10.62 -13.33 -11.54
N SER A 668 -9.41 -13.71 -11.93
CA SER A 668 -9.03 -15.12 -12.07
C SER A 668 -9.08 -15.91 -10.75
N GLN A 669 -9.09 -15.23 -9.60
CA GLN A 669 -9.33 -15.84 -8.29
C GLN A 669 -10.78 -16.34 -8.12
N ALA A 670 -11.74 -15.71 -8.81
CA ALA A 670 -13.15 -16.10 -8.83
C ALA A 670 -13.50 -16.98 -10.03
N ASN A 671 -13.01 -16.61 -11.22
CA ASN A 671 -13.33 -17.30 -12.48
C ASN A 671 -12.12 -17.29 -13.45
N PRO A 672 -11.19 -18.25 -13.33
CA PRO A 672 -9.95 -18.27 -14.11
C PRO A 672 -10.20 -18.39 -15.63
N ALA A 673 -11.18 -19.20 -16.05
CA ALA A 673 -11.49 -19.39 -17.47
C ALA A 673 -12.02 -18.11 -18.14
N ALA A 674 -12.97 -17.42 -17.49
CA ALA A 674 -13.48 -16.15 -18.00
C ALA A 674 -12.40 -15.06 -17.99
N ALA A 675 -11.57 -15.01 -16.94
CA ALA A 675 -10.44 -14.09 -16.86
C ALA A 675 -9.43 -14.28 -17.99
N ALA A 676 -9.12 -15.54 -18.35
CA ALA A 676 -8.23 -15.84 -19.47
C ALA A 676 -8.85 -15.49 -20.84
N GLN A 677 -10.15 -15.76 -21.02
CA GLN A 677 -10.87 -15.34 -22.23
C GLN A 677 -10.81 -13.81 -22.40
N ARG A 678 -11.07 -13.04 -21.34
CA ARG A 678 -10.96 -11.58 -21.34
C ARG A 678 -9.52 -11.11 -21.55
N SER A 679 -8.55 -11.79 -20.92
CA SER A 679 -7.13 -11.46 -21.10
C SER A 679 -6.64 -11.68 -22.53
N SER A 680 -7.27 -12.57 -23.31
CA SER A 680 -6.92 -12.85 -24.71
C SER A 680 -7.23 -11.71 -25.69
N SER A 681 -7.99 -10.69 -25.26
CA SER A 681 -8.25 -9.48 -26.06
C SER A 681 -7.33 -8.31 -25.74
N LEU A 682 -6.49 -8.42 -24.70
CA LEU A 682 -5.55 -7.38 -24.32
C LEU A 682 -4.48 -7.20 -25.39
N THR A 683 -4.04 -5.96 -25.57
CA THR A 683 -3.00 -5.60 -26.54
C THR A 683 -1.83 -4.84 -25.92
N THR A 684 -1.94 -4.44 -24.65
CA THR A 684 -0.87 -3.89 -23.83
C THR A 684 -1.07 -4.28 -22.37
N TRP A 685 0.01 -4.29 -21.58
CA TRP A 685 0.04 -4.66 -20.16
C TRP A 685 0.61 -3.54 -19.26
N GLY A 686 0.91 -2.36 -19.83
CA GLY A 686 1.49 -1.25 -19.10
C GLY A 686 2.98 -1.42 -18.81
N SER A 687 3.52 -0.57 -17.93
CA SER A 687 4.94 -0.55 -17.56
C SER A 687 5.32 -1.56 -16.47
N GLY A 688 4.35 -2.01 -15.67
CA GLY A 688 4.58 -2.89 -14.50
C GLY A 688 4.18 -4.35 -14.69
N ASN A 689 3.70 -4.75 -15.87
CA ASN A 689 3.27 -6.12 -16.16
C ASN A 689 3.68 -6.54 -17.59
N SER A 690 3.61 -7.84 -17.88
CA SER A 690 3.93 -8.41 -19.20
C SER A 690 2.92 -9.47 -19.60
N TYR A 691 2.91 -9.82 -20.89
CA TYR A 691 2.11 -10.95 -21.37
C TYR A 691 2.49 -12.25 -20.67
N SER A 692 3.80 -12.50 -20.52
CA SER A 692 4.29 -13.70 -19.83
C SER A 692 3.77 -13.77 -18.38
N ASN A 693 3.82 -12.67 -17.65
CA ASN A 693 3.32 -12.64 -16.27
C ASN A 693 1.79 -12.75 -16.22
N GLN A 694 1.07 -12.17 -17.19
CA GLN A 694 -0.39 -12.33 -17.33
C GLN A 694 -0.77 -13.82 -17.46
N VAL A 695 -0.19 -14.53 -18.44
CA VAL A 695 -0.49 -15.95 -18.69
C VAL A 695 -0.02 -16.82 -17.53
N TYR A 696 1.14 -16.53 -16.96
CA TYR A 696 1.65 -17.26 -15.79
C TYR A 696 0.73 -17.14 -14.58
N PHE A 697 0.25 -15.94 -14.26
CA PHE A 697 -0.61 -15.75 -13.09
C PHE A 697 -1.96 -16.48 -13.27
N LEU A 698 -2.59 -16.35 -14.44
CA LEU A 698 -3.83 -17.06 -14.80
C LEU A 698 -3.68 -18.58 -14.70
N SER A 699 -2.59 -19.12 -15.25
CA SER A 699 -2.34 -20.56 -15.34
C SER A 699 -1.95 -21.21 -14.00
N THR A 700 -1.65 -20.41 -12.99
CA THR A 700 -1.25 -20.89 -11.65
C THR A 700 -2.33 -20.71 -10.59
N ARG A 701 -3.50 -20.16 -10.95
CA ARG A 701 -4.64 -20.01 -10.01
C ARG A 701 -5.26 -21.36 -9.64
N PRO A 702 -5.94 -21.46 -8.48
CA PRO A 702 -6.85 -22.57 -8.24
C PRO A 702 -7.91 -22.66 -9.35
N GLY A 703 -8.17 -23.86 -9.87
CA GLY A 703 -9.17 -24.06 -10.94
C GLY A 703 -8.71 -23.70 -12.36
N ALA A 704 -7.41 -23.48 -12.60
CA ALA A 704 -6.86 -23.13 -13.91
C ALA A 704 -6.82 -24.29 -14.96
N SER A 705 -7.49 -25.41 -14.71
CA SER A 705 -7.48 -26.57 -15.62
C SER A 705 -8.02 -26.19 -16.99
N GLY A 706 -7.20 -26.30 -18.04
CA GLY A 706 -7.61 -25.99 -19.41
C GLY A 706 -7.86 -24.50 -19.66
N VAL A 707 -7.35 -23.61 -18.80
CA VAL A 707 -7.68 -22.18 -18.80
C VAL A 707 -7.26 -21.45 -20.10
N CYS A 708 -6.24 -21.94 -20.80
CA CYS A 708 -5.83 -21.38 -22.09
C CYS A 708 -6.44 -22.09 -23.30
N THR A 709 -7.19 -23.19 -23.11
CA THR A 709 -7.83 -23.91 -24.23
C THR A 709 -8.95 -23.09 -24.87
N SER A 710 -9.66 -22.29 -24.08
CA SER A 710 -10.74 -21.40 -24.55
C SER A 710 -10.25 -20.02 -24.99
N ALA A 711 -8.97 -19.69 -24.75
CA ALA A 711 -8.40 -18.42 -25.15
C ALA A 711 -8.18 -18.42 -26.67
N ALA A 712 -8.66 -17.37 -27.35
CA ALA A 712 -8.52 -17.31 -28.79
C ALA A 712 -7.06 -17.03 -29.20
N THR A 713 -6.53 -17.82 -30.14
CA THR A 713 -5.14 -17.72 -30.60
C THR A 713 -5.05 -17.21 -32.03
N ASN A 714 -3.96 -16.51 -32.35
CA ASN A 714 -3.62 -16.21 -33.74
C ASN A 714 -3.19 -17.50 -34.48
N PRO A 715 -3.52 -17.63 -35.77
CA PRO A 715 -2.92 -18.64 -36.64
C PRO A 715 -1.44 -18.31 -36.85
N ILE A 716 -0.58 -19.34 -36.80
CA ILE A 716 0.86 -19.26 -37.00
C ILE A 716 1.23 -20.21 -38.15
N GLY A 717 2.14 -19.79 -39.03
CA GLY A 717 2.56 -20.59 -40.18
C GLY A 717 2.70 -19.76 -41.45
N ASN A 718 2.84 -20.44 -42.59
CA ASN A 718 2.93 -19.80 -43.90
C ASN A 718 1.60 -19.91 -44.63
N PHE A 719 1.06 -18.77 -45.09
CA PHE A 719 -0.25 -18.70 -45.72
C PHE A 719 -0.27 -17.75 -46.92
N TYR A 720 -1.14 -18.08 -47.88
CA TYR A 720 -1.72 -17.12 -48.80
C TYR A 720 -3.00 -16.55 -48.19
N LEU A 721 -3.20 -15.25 -48.31
CA LEU A 721 -4.44 -14.59 -47.92
C LEU A 721 -5.39 -14.55 -49.12
N GLN A 722 -6.61 -15.08 -48.97
CA GLN A 722 -7.65 -15.04 -49.99
C GLN A 722 -8.89 -14.34 -49.45
N SER A 723 -9.41 -13.33 -50.16
CA SER A 723 -10.69 -12.70 -49.82
C SER A 723 -11.82 -13.72 -49.91
N SER A 724 -12.62 -13.84 -48.85
CA SER A 724 -13.76 -14.75 -48.82
C SER A 724 -14.93 -14.28 -49.68
N SER A 725 -15.01 -12.97 -49.99
CA SER A 725 -16.09 -12.40 -50.79
C SER A 725 -15.79 -12.38 -52.29
N THR A 726 -14.54 -12.17 -52.69
CA THR A 726 -14.15 -12.09 -54.12
C THR A 726 -13.45 -13.35 -54.62
N GLY A 727 -12.92 -14.20 -53.73
CA GLY A 727 -12.10 -15.35 -54.12
C GLY A 727 -10.68 -15.00 -54.57
N ASN A 728 -10.32 -13.70 -54.59
CA ASN A 728 -9.00 -13.26 -54.99
C ASN A 728 -7.99 -13.39 -53.86
N TYR A 729 -6.78 -13.83 -54.20
CA TYR A 729 -5.60 -13.79 -53.36
C TYR A 729 -5.00 -12.40 -53.29
N VAL A 730 -4.35 -12.11 -52.15
CA VAL A 730 -3.60 -10.88 -51.92
C VAL A 730 -2.30 -10.92 -52.71
N SER A 731 -2.10 -9.90 -53.55
CA SER A 731 -0.86 -9.63 -54.30
C SER A 731 -0.34 -8.22 -53.98
N THR A 732 0.90 -7.92 -54.38
CA THR A 732 1.48 -6.57 -54.26
C THR A 732 1.25 -5.75 -55.52
N SER A 733 0.96 -4.46 -55.37
CA SER A 733 0.98 -3.49 -56.48
C SER A 733 2.40 -2.95 -56.76
N SER A 734 2.54 -1.95 -57.64
CA SER A 734 3.83 -1.29 -57.94
C SER A 734 4.38 -0.46 -56.78
N LEU A 735 3.50 0.04 -55.91
CA LEU A 735 3.82 0.49 -54.55
C LEU A 735 3.48 -0.71 -53.63
N PRO A 736 4.27 -1.05 -52.58
CA PRO A 736 4.18 -2.32 -51.82
C PRO A 736 2.83 -2.58 -51.10
N ASP A 737 1.80 -1.81 -51.43
CA ASP A 737 0.39 -1.96 -51.18
C ASP A 737 -0.13 -3.37 -51.49
N LEU A 738 -0.94 -3.87 -50.56
CA LEU A 738 -1.55 -5.20 -50.60
C LEU A 738 -2.98 -5.10 -51.15
N LEU A 739 -3.21 -5.81 -52.26
CA LEU A 739 -4.49 -5.83 -52.98
C LEU A 739 -4.99 -7.28 -53.14
N ALA A 740 -6.26 -7.55 -52.81
CA ALA A 740 -6.94 -8.80 -53.15
C ALA A 740 -7.35 -8.82 -54.63
N SER A 741 -6.39 -9.01 -55.54
CA SER A 741 -6.55 -8.72 -56.97
C SER A 741 -6.27 -9.88 -57.93
N THR A 742 -5.72 -11.03 -57.49
CA THR A 742 -5.40 -12.16 -58.37
C THR A 742 -6.15 -13.43 -58.02
N THR A 743 -6.55 -14.23 -59.00
CA THR A 743 -7.20 -15.54 -58.78
C THR A 743 -6.22 -16.70 -58.64
N SER A 744 -4.92 -16.47 -58.90
CA SER A 744 -3.88 -17.51 -58.87
C SER A 744 -2.93 -17.37 -57.67
N GLN A 745 -2.63 -18.49 -57.00
CA GLN A 745 -1.61 -18.55 -55.94
C GLN A 745 -0.20 -18.24 -56.46
N SER A 746 0.09 -18.53 -57.72
CA SER A 746 1.42 -18.29 -58.31
C SER A 746 1.78 -16.80 -58.37
N SER A 747 0.77 -15.93 -58.37
CA SER A 747 0.90 -14.47 -58.40
C SER A 747 0.58 -13.82 -57.05
N ALA A 748 0.30 -14.62 -56.02
CA ALA A 748 -0.05 -14.17 -54.69
C ALA A 748 1.20 -14.02 -53.81
N VAL A 749 1.10 -13.14 -52.82
CA VAL A 749 2.14 -13.00 -51.79
C VAL A 749 2.03 -14.17 -50.81
N ARG A 750 3.17 -14.82 -50.56
CA ARG A 750 3.31 -15.78 -49.46
C ARG A 750 3.64 -15.02 -48.19
N PHE A 751 2.85 -15.19 -47.15
CA PHE A 751 3.04 -14.54 -45.86
C PHE A 751 3.47 -15.53 -44.79
N LYS A 752 4.40 -15.12 -43.94
CA LYS A 752 4.75 -15.78 -42.68
C LYS A 752 3.99 -15.09 -41.56
N PHE A 753 3.17 -15.85 -40.85
CA PHE A 753 2.45 -15.42 -39.66
C PHE A 753 3.23 -15.91 -38.44
N ALA A 754 3.69 -14.99 -37.60
CA ALA A 754 4.48 -15.32 -36.41
C ALA A 754 3.83 -14.78 -35.13
N PHE A 755 4.20 -15.38 -34.00
CA PHE A 755 3.64 -15.04 -32.69
C PHE A 755 3.96 -13.59 -32.30
N ALA A 756 2.96 -12.93 -31.72
CA ALA A 756 3.11 -11.77 -30.85
C ALA A 756 2.09 -11.92 -29.70
N PRO A 757 2.28 -11.28 -28.54
CA PRO A 757 1.35 -11.35 -27.41
C PRO A 757 -0.11 -11.08 -27.82
N ASN A 758 -0.99 -12.07 -27.60
CA ASN A 758 -2.41 -12.09 -28.03
C ASN A 758 -2.68 -11.80 -29.52
N ALA A 759 -1.62 -11.71 -30.33
CA ALA A 759 -1.66 -11.19 -31.69
C ALA A 759 -0.63 -11.94 -32.55
N GLY A 760 -0.23 -11.33 -33.66
CA GLY A 760 0.80 -11.88 -34.52
C GLY A 760 1.30 -10.85 -35.51
N THR A 761 2.45 -11.13 -36.09
CA THR A 761 3.00 -10.36 -37.21
C THR A 761 2.68 -11.06 -38.52
N ILE A 762 2.57 -10.27 -39.58
CA ILE A 762 2.42 -10.77 -40.94
C ILE A 762 3.64 -10.27 -41.72
N GLN A 763 4.43 -11.17 -42.31
CA GLN A 763 5.64 -10.83 -43.06
C GLN A 763 5.55 -11.39 -44.48
N ALA A 764 5.77 -10.56 -45.49
CA ALA A 764 5.92 -11.05 -46.87
C ALA A 764 7.23 -11.82 -47.00
N ILE A 765 7.16 -13.11 -47.35
CA ILE A 765 8.33 -14.01 -47.35
C ILE A 765 9.34 -13.60 -48.42
N SER A 766 8.87 -13.15 -49.60
CA SER A 766 9.73 -12.79 -50.72
C SER A 766 10.62 -11.57 -50.45
N THR A 767 10.14 -10.63 -49.64
CA THR A 767 10.86 -9.37 -49.35
C THR A 767 11.38 -9.30 -47.92
N SER A 768 10.99 -10.25 -47.05
CA SER A 768 11.20 -10.21 -45.61
C SER A 768 10.67 -8.93 -44.93
N LYS A 769 9.74 -8.22 -45.57
CA LYS A 769 9.12 -7.02 -45.00
C LYS A 769 7.83 -7.36 -44.26
N PHE A 770 7.66 -6.77 -43.08
CA PHE A 770 6.43 -6.83 -42.30
C PHE A 770 5.34 -5.97 -42.93
N VAL A 771 4.11 -6.47 -42.85
CA VAL A 771 2.89 -5.76 -43.23
C VAL A 771 2.62 -4.68 -42.21
N THR A 772 2.45 -3.45 -42.67
CA THR A 772 2.24 -2.26 -41.86
C THR A 772 0.80 -1.77 -42.04
N ALA A 773 0.08 -1.64 -40.92
CA ALA A 773 -1.21 -0.99 -40.86
C ALA A 773 -1.08 0.52 -41.04
N ASP A 774 -2.03 1.15 -41.74
CA ASP A 774 -2.07 2.60 -41.85
C ASP A 774 -2.55 3.23 -40.53
N GLN A 775 -1.89 4.31 -40.11
CA GLN A 775 -2.19 4.97 -38.84
C GLN A 775 -3.59 5.56 -38.82
N THR A 776 -3.99 6.18 -39.92
CA THR A 776 -5.30 6.86 -40.02
C THR A 776 -6.43 5.87 -40.35
N GLY A 777 -6.08 4.73 -40.94
CA GLY A 777 -7.02 3.80 -41.57
C GLY A 777 -7.55 4.36 -42.90
N THR A 778 -6.80 5.21 -43.59
CA THR A 778 -7.19 5.81 -44.87
C THR A 778 -6.48 5.15 -46.04
N PHE A 779 -5.23 4.70 -45.82
CA PHE A 779 -4.39 4.15 -46.88
C PHE A 779 -4.34 2.62 -46.86
N THR A 780 -3.98 2.05 -48.01
CA THR A 780 -3.78 0.61 -48.18
C THR A 780 -2.64 0.11 -47.30
N LEU A 781 -2.80 -1.07 -46.70
CA LEU A 781 -1.72 -1.77 -46.01
C LEU A 781 -0.58 -2.08 -46.97
N SER A 782 0.66 -1.98 -46.51
CA SER A 782 1.84 -2.30 -47.33
C SER A 782 2.83 -3.19 -46.59
N ALA A 783 3.52 -4.07 -47.31
CA ALA A 783 4.61 -4.88 -46.76
C ALA A 783 5.95 -4.14 -46.90
N ALA A 784 6.26 -3.24 -45.95
CA ALA A 784 7.31 -2.23 -46.13
C ALA A 784 8.38 -2.17 -45.02
N ARG A 785 8.17 -2.78 -43.85
CA ARG A 785 9.07 -2.58 -42.69
C ARG A 785 10.01 -3.76 -42.44
N ASP A 786 11.25 -3.46 -42.05
CA ASP A 786 12.26 -4.47 -41.71
C ASP A 786 12.03 -5.10 -40.33
N VAL A 787 11.44 -4.33 -39.42
CA VAL A 787 11.23 -4.71 -38.02
C VAL A 787 9.77 -4.49 -37.68
N ALA A 788 9.15 -5.46 -37.01
CA ALA A 788 7.80 -5.31 -36.49
C ALA A 788 7.80 -4.43 -35.25
N SER A 789 6.91 -3.43 -35.23
CA SER A 789 6.60 -2.63 -34.05
C SER A 789 5.08 -2.51 -33.94
N THR A 790 4.56 -1.47 -33.28
CA THR A 790 3.14 -1.26 -33.01
C THR A 790 2.24 -1.39 -34.24
N TRP A 791 2.71 -0.96 -35.42
CA TRP A 791 1.93 -0.92 -36.67
C TRP A 791 1.92 -2.24 -37.44
N GLU A 792 2.76 -3.20 -37.07
CA GLU A 792 2.92 -4.50 -37.74
C GLU A 792 2.25 -5.65 -36.97
N ILE A 793 1.51 -5.32 -35.90
CA ILE A 793 0.80 -6.29 -35.07
C ILE A 793 -0.67 -6.39 -35.47
N PHE A 794 -1.13 -7.62 -35.71
CA PHE A 794 -2.50 -7.94 -36.11
C PHE A 794 -3.11 -9.01 -35.22
N VAL A 795 -4.37 -8.81 -34.83
CA VAL A 795 -5.20 -9.81 -34.15
C VAL A 795 -6.06 -10.50 -35.20
N ILE A 796 -5.88 -11.80 -35.36
CA ILE A 796 -6.56 -12.60 -36.40
C ILE A 796 -7.43 -13.64 -35.73
N ARG A 797 -8.74 -13.61 -36.00
CA ARG A 797 -9.74 -14.45 -35.31
C ARG A 797 -10.76 -15.00 -36.29
N PRO A 798 -11.37 -16.17 -36.03
CA PRO A 798 -12.50 -16.64 -36.82
C PRO A 798 -13.58 -15.56 -36.89
N LYS A 799 -14.03 -15.20 -38.10
CA LYS A 799 -15.01 -14.14 -38.29
C LYS A 799 -16.38 -14.61 -37.83
N SER A 800 -16.99 -13.89 -36.89
CA SER A 800 -18.34 -14.22 -36.40
C SER A 800 -19.37 -14.24 -37.55
N GLY A 801 -20.19 -15.30 -37.60
CA GLY A 801 -21.21 -15.51 -38.63
C GLY A 801 -20.70 -15.92 -40.02
N ALA A 802 -19.38 -16.07 -40.21
CA ALA A 802 -18.80 -16.56 -41.46
C ALA A 802 -18.64 -18.10 -41.47
N GLY A 803 -18.44 -18.67 -42.66
CA GLY A 803 -18.12 -20.10 -42.79
C GLY A 803 -16.79 -20.47 -42.12
N SER A 804 -16.65 -21.74 -41.72
CA SER A 804 -15.42 -22.24 -41.09
C SER A 804 -14.17 -21.93 -41.94
N GLY A 805 -13.10 -21.50 -41.28
CA GLY A 805 -11.83 -21.11 -41.93
C GLY A 805 -11.80 -19.70 -42.52
N VAL A 806 -12.82 -18.87 -42.27
CA VAL A 806 -12.82 -17.43 -42.60
C VAL A 806 -12.47 -16.62 -41.35
N TYR A 807 -11.52 -15.71 -41.50
CA TYR A 807 -10.97 -14.91 -40.42
C TYR A 807 -11.22 -13.41 -40.63
N SER A 808 -11.45 -12.70 -39.54
CA SER A 808 -11.35 -11.25 -39.47
C SER A 808 -9.91 -10.89 -39.03
N ILE A 809 -9.40 -9.77 -39.54
CA ILE A 809 -8.07 -9.26 -39.21
C ILE A 809 -8.25 -7.86 -38.63
N LEU A 810 -7.73 -7.63 -37.44
CA LEU A 810 -7.76 -6.38 -36.70
C LEU A 810 -6.34 -5.82 -36.60
N ALA A 811 -6.12 -4.58 -37.02
CA ALA A 811 -4.86 -3.89 -36.78
C ALA A 811 -4.78 -3.47 -35.29
N ALA A 812 -3.75 -3.92 -34.57
CA ALA A 812 -3.63 -3.65 -33.14
C ALA A 812 -3.33 -2.17 -32.86
N SER A 813 -2.76 -1.44 -33.82
CA SER A 813 -2.34 -0.06 -33.67
C SER A 813 -3.47 0.96 -33.57
N ASN A 814 -4.49 0.85 -34.43
CA ASN A 814 -5.64 1.76 -34.44
C ASN A 814 -6.97 1.10 -34.06
N LYS A 815 -6.94 -0.20 -33.68
CA LYS A 815 -8.11 -1.00 -33.29
C LYS A 815 -9.20 -1.07 -34.36
N LYS A 816 -8.84 -0.99 -35.64
CA LYS A 816 -9.78 -1.13 -36.76
C LYS A 816 -9.55 -2.40 -37.55
N TYR A 817 -10.65 -3.00 -37.97
CA TYR A 817 -10.64 -4.21 -38.79
C TYR A 817 -10.28 -3.89 -40.23
N LEU A 818 -9.64 -4.85 -40.90
CA LEU A 818 -9.38 -4.79 -42.32
C LEU A 818 -10.70 -4.90 -43.10
N THR A 819 -10.88 -4.01 -44.05
CA THR A 819 -11.93 -4.01 -45.06
C THR A 819 -11.29 -4.09 -46.45
N LEU A 820 -12.13 -4.25 -47.48
CA LEU A 820 -11.69 -4.21 -48.87
C LEU A 820 -12.23 -2.95 -49.54
N GLY A 821 -11.31 -2.15 -50.10
CA GLY A 821 -11.64 -1.06 -51.02
C GLY A 821 -12.23 -1.59 -52.33
N SER A 822 -12.82 -0.69 -53.13
CA SER A 822 -13.45 -1.05 -54.41
C SER A 822 -12.49 -1.69 -55.42
N ASN A 823 -11.20 -1.36 -55.34
CA ASN A 823 -10.12 -1.96 -56.15
C ASN A 823 -9.49 -3.21 -55.50
N GLY A 824 -10.05 -3.71 -54.39
CA GLY A 824 -9.48 -4.82 -53.63
C GLY A 824 -8.39 -4.41 -52.63
N ALA A 825 -8.13 -3.12 -52.41
CA ALA A 825 -7.17 -2.65 -51.41
C ALA A 825 -7.53 -3.10 -50.00
N LEU A 826 -6.54 -3.62 -49.25
CA LEU A 826 -6.71 -3.95 -47.85
C LEU A 826 -6.53 -2.68 -47.01
N ILE A 827 -7.57 -2.24 -46.29
CA ILE A 827 -7.56 -0.99 -45.51
C ILE A 827 -8.05 -1.27 -44.08
N ASN A 828 -7.30 -0.87 -43.06
CA ASN A 828 -7.68 -1.04 -41.64
C ASN A 828 -8.60 0.10 -41.17
N ASN A 829 -9.85 0.12 -41.64
CA ASN A 829 -10.83 1.18 -41.34
C ASN A 829 -12.16 0.72 -40.75
N GLY A 830 -12.39 -0.59 -40.61
CA GLY A 830 -13.64 -1.16 -40.10
C GLY A 830 -13.77 -0.96 -38.59
N ALA A 831 -14.81 -0.25 -38.15
CA ALA A 831 -15.04 0.03 -36.73
C ALA A 831 -15.51 -1.20 -35.92
N THR A 832 -16.13 -2.18 -36.58
CA THR A 832 -16.67 -3.38 -35.92
C THR A 832 -16.27 -4.64 -36.69
N GLU A 833 -16.22 -5.77 -36.00
CA GLU A 833 -15.93 -7.06 -36.66
C GLU A 833 -16.96 -7.38 -37.76
N ALA A 834 -18.23 -7.02 -37.56
CA ALA A 834 -19.28 -7.22 -38.55
C ALA A 834 -18.94 -6.54 -39.89
N SER A 835 -18.41 -5.31 -39.83
CA SER A 835 -17.98 -4.52 -40.99
C SER A 835 -16.69 -5.00 -41.67
N SER A 836 -15.95 -5.93 -41.05
CA SER A 836 -14.67 -6.43 -41.59
C SER A 836 -14.83 -7.28 -42.84
N ALA A 837 -13.82 -7.26 -43.72
CA ALA A 837 -13.68 -8.28 -44.76
C ALA A 837 -13.31 -9.64 -44.14
N GLY A 838 -13.77 -10.72 -44.76
CA GLY A 838 -13.38 -12.08 -44.40
C GLY A 838 -12.22 -12.57 -45.25
N PHE A 839 -11.26 -13.25 -44.62
CA PHE A 839 -10.10 -13.81 -45.31
C PHE A 839 -9.96 -15.31 -45.01
N ARG A 840 -9.76 -16.13 -46.04
CA ARG A 840 -9.34 -17.52 -45.91
C ARG A 840 -7.82 -17.58 -45.84
N LEU A 841 -7.30 -18.36 -44.89
CA LEU A 841 -5.87 -18.66 -44.77
C LEU A 841 -5.60 -19.96 -45.53
N VAL A 842 -5.01 -19.86 -46.71
CA VAL A 842 -4.68 -21.03 -47.55
C VAL A 842 -3.22 -21.39 -47.32
N ALA A 843 -2.93 -22.64 -46.94
CA ALA A 843 -1.56 -23.08 -46.65
C ALA A 843 -0.62 -22.83 -47.85
N ALA A 844 0.59 -22.34 -47.58
CA ALA A 844 1.56 -21.87 -48.58
C ALA A 844 2.90 -22.61 -48.60
#